data_AF-A0A1Q3SF44-F1
#
_entry.id   AF-A0A1Q3SF44-F1
#
_cell.length_a   1.000
_cell.length_b   1.000
_cell.length_c   1.000
_cell.angle_alpha   90.00
_cell.angle_beta   90.00
_cell.angle_gamma   90.00
#
_symmetry.space_group_name_H-M   'P 1'
#
loop_
_entity.id
_entity.type
_entity.pdbx_description
1 polymer ?
#
loop_
_entity_poly.entity_id
_entity_poly.type
_entity_poly.pdbx_seq_one_letter_code
_entity_poly.pdbx_strand_id
1 'polypeptide(L)'
;MIKSKNLLRGGAILALLFTLMPVVTVAAASPTFNDPGFANTWNRVDKPVQDVPGGVGRGYTWGPAIPQAAGMTKEPYNDGQRTVQYFDKARMEVNNPNGNPNDLFYVTTGLLVKELVTGKRQDGDNSFTQQQPSGVQVAGDTNEFGGNQVAPTYASFRFIGTFSGTENGRASFVGQVVTSRVDRDGQLTNFNPPEQRVITGYDQVTQHNIPDVFQDFANSQGQIWNGTANVTGKVMFDNPVYVLGRPLTEAYWTRAVVAGVEQDVLVQLYERRVLTYTPANPAGFKVEMGNVGQHYYRWRYTNPQQTITKLWEAGRDLTGMREPRNMAVDPQGNTYVLPSNPQNVQKYDPSGKLVKSWSNALVDVDSLEADGSGNLYVTHVQGIEVEKYDGNGNLLAKIGPGGTGQGQFGRVGGIGLDAQNNLYVLDTLNNSVSKFDGTGKFLGKITLPVAFANGNSNLGGQMAVDKQGNLYIQGSYIFSKNQMKYEIVKFNSQGALVTVWDDQNISPRDFSLDGQGNFFVVDGPKVYKLDPNFKVLTSWGKSGSGNGEFGFISGINLDGQGNIYVLDNTLNRVQKFDNQGKFLSAFGSYAKGPGQLYHPYGVTTDSQGNIYVTDAQNAQVQKFDNAGNFLLRFGSFGTGNGQFNYPSGIGVDSAGNIYVTDPGANNIQKFDKAGNFLWRKNNDAKDTLLAPLQLGVDGQDNVYVVTGSELRIKKLSPNGDLLDGFGNTGSSFQYVEGFAVERMAGQPGKIYVLDTPTLSTIRIQVFDSAGKLLGNLGGVPDSETYSIENAQALTVDSAGNVYVVDFEGRIREYNQQGKQVNNWGSDTYSPVLRPDVRSLAIDNTGNLVLADFFNDRILKLRPS
;
A
#
# COMPACT_ATOMS: atom_id res chain seq x y z
N MET A 1 -39.91 64.60 5.20
CA MET A 1 -38.84 65.22 6.03
C MET A 1 -37.99 64.07 6.57
N ILE A 2 -36.83 63.75 5.96
CA ILE A 2 -35.49 64.34 6.17
C ILE A 2 -34.79 63.79 7.44
N LYS A 3 -33.80 62.90 7.22
CA LYS A 3 -32.56 62.60 8.02
C LYS A 3 -32.77 62.14 9.50
N SER A 4 -31.93 61.34 10.16
CA SER A 4 -30.68 60.59 9.86
C SER A 4 -30.51 59.51 10.98
N LYS A 5 -29.54 58.58 11.05
CA LYS A 5 -28.23 58.37 10.41
C LYS A 5 -27.89 56.85 10.35
N ASN A 6 -26.71 56.46 9.87
CA ASN A 6 -26.25 55.06 9.82
C ASN A 6 -25.50 54.62 11.10
N LEU A 7 -25.54 53.33 11.43
CA LEU A 7 -24.34 52.56 11.82
C LEU A 7 -24.54 51.03 11.72
N LEU A 8 -23.90 50.46 10.69
CA LEU A 8 -23.31 49.12 10.49
C LEU A 8 -24.00 47.81 11.00
N ARG A 9 -24.02 46.84 10.10
CA ARG A 9 -24.41 45.43 10.33
C ARG A 9 -23.39 44.71 11.20
N GLY A 10 -23.83 44.01 12.24
CA GLY A 10 -23.05 43.00 12.96
C GLY A 10 -23.71 41.64 12.82
N GLY A 11 -23.10 40.72 12.06
CA GLY A 11 -23.50 39.31 12.06
C GLY A 11 -22.82 38.59 13.23
N ALA A 12 -23.61 38.04 14.15
CA ALA A 12 -23.07 37.32 15.29
C ALA A 12 -22.61 35.92 14.89
N ILE A 13 -21.30 35.66 14.99
CA ILE A 13 -20.76 34.29 14.99
C ILE A 13 -20.87 33.78 16.43
N LEU A 14 -21.56 32.66 16.62
CA LEU A 14 -21.73 32.03 17.92
C LEU A 14 -20.41 31.37 18.34
N ALA A 15 -19.76 31.88 19.39
CA ALA A 15 -18.63 31.20 20.00
C ALA A 15 -19.14 30.04 20.88
N LEU A 16 -18.89 28.79 20.46
CA LEU A 16 -19.06 27.65 21.37
C LEU A 16 -17.93 27.66 22.41
N LEU A 17 -18.26 28.07 23.64
CA LEU A 17 -17.45 27.75 24.81
C LEU A 17 -17.52 26.24 25.07
N PHE A 18 -16.44 25.54 24.74
CA PHE A 18 -16.20 24.21 25.30
C PHE A 18 -15.86 24.35 26.78
N THR A 19 -16.81 23.97 27.63
CA THR A 19 -16.51 23.66 29.04
C THR A 19 -15.66 22.40 29.08
N LEU A 20 -14.39 22.54 29.47
CA LEU A 20 -13.52 21.42 29.81
C LEU A 20 -14.14 20.62 30.97
N MET A 21 -14.75 19.47 30.66
CA MET A 21 -14.89 18.43 31.67
C MET A 21 -13.47 18.02 32.11
N PRO A 22 -13.19 17.87 33.42
CA PRO A 22 -11.89 17.40 33.87
C PRO A 22 -11.74 15.93 33.42
N VAL A 23 -11.00 15.72 32.34
CA VAL A 23 -10.47 14.40 32.01
C VAL A 23 -9.60 14.01 33.20
N VAL A 24 -10.01 12.97 33.93
CA VAL A 24 -9.14 12.34 34.92
C VAL A 24 -8.07 11.58 34.14
N THR A 25 -7.03 12.32 33.75
CA THR A 25 -5.83 11.73 33.17
C THR A 25 -5.19 10.87 34.26
N VAL A 26 -5.30 9.56 34.11
CA VAL A 26 -4.41 8.63 34.81
C VAL A 26 -3.01 9.03 34.37
N ALA A 27 -2.24 9.61 35.30
CA ALA A 27 -0.86 9.98 35.01
C ALA A 27 -0.13 8.72 34.54
N ALA A 28 0.49 8.77 33.36
CA ALA A 28 1.38 7.71 32.92
C ALA A 28 2.43 7.48 34.01
N ALA A 29 2.79 6.23 34.29
CA ALA A 29 3.81 5.94 35.28
C ALA A 29 5.16 6.55 34.84
N SER A 30 5.99 7.01 35.79
CA SER A 30 7.35 7.47 35.48
C SER A 30 8.14 6.35 34.78
N PRO A 31 8.93 6.65 33.75
CA PRO A 31 9.71 5.62 33.05
C PRO A 31 10.63 4.86 34.01
N THR A 32 10.73 3.54 33.83
CA THR A 32 11.84 2.77 34.40
C THR A 32 13.11 3.13 33.63
N PHE A 33 14.13 3.62 34.32
CA PHE A 33 15.38 4.07 33.68
C PHE A 33 16.43 2.96 33.63
N ASN A 34 17.05 2.79 32.46
CA ASN A 34 18.11 1.81 32.24
C ASN A 34 19.45 2.22 32.87
N ASP A 35 19.58 3.49 33.29
CA ASP A 35 20.80 4.09 33.83
C ASP A 35 20.47 5.27 34.77
N PRO A 36 21.18 5.49 35.89
CA PRO A 36 20.95 6.65 36.76
C PRO A 36 21.13 8.00 36.07
N GLY A 37 22.02 8.11 35.07
CA GLY A 37 22.18 9.32 34.26
C GLY A 37 20.93 9.64 33.45
N PHE A 38 20.25 8.63 32.90
CA PHE A 38 18.97 8.82 32.20
C PHE A 38 17.89 9.34 33.17
N ALA A 39 17.84 8.78 34.37
CA ALA A 39 16.94 9.25 35.42
C ALA A 39 17.23 10.71 35.80
N ASN A 40 18.50 11.09 35.99
CA ASN A 40 18.91 12.45 36.31
C ASN A 40 18.49 13.46 35.21
N THR A 41 18.82 13.15 33.95
CA THR A 41 18.54 14.02 32.80
C THR A 41 17.04 14.15 32.52
N TRP A 42 16.27 13.07 32.64
CA TRP A 42 14.83 13.08 32.46
C TRP A 42 14.13 13.80 33.61
N ASN A 43 14.45 13.43 34.86
CA ASN A 43 13.79 13.99 36.04
C ASN A 43 13.94 15.50 36.13
N ARG A 44 15.11 16.06 35.78
CA ARG A 44 15.35 17.51 35.85
C ARG A 44 14.26 18.33 35.14
N VAL A 45 13.77 17.88 33.99
CA VAL A 45 12.93 18.71 33.10
C VAL A 45 11.53 18.16 32.86
N ASP A 46 11.34 16.84 32.89
CA ASP A 46 10.07 16.20 32.54
C ASP A 46 9.31 15.65 33.75
N LYS A 47 9.99 15.36 34.89
CA LYS A 47 9.29 15.04 36.15
C LYS A 47 8.33 16.14 36.61
N PRO A 48 8.65 17.45 36.54
CA PRO A 48 7.67 18.48 36.86
C PRO A 48 6.47 18.49 35.89
N VAL A 49 6.70 18.16 34.60
CA VAL A 49 5.62 18.06 33.60
C VAL A 49 4.66 16.92 33.91
N GLN A 50 5.19 15.80 34.45
CA GLN A 50 4.43 14.62 34.85
C GLN A 50 3.74 14.77 36.24
N ASP A 51 4.48 15.24 37.25
CA ASP A 51 4.06 15.16 38.65
C ASP A 51 3.20 16.34 39.13
N VAL A 52 3.27 17.50 38.47
CA VAL A 52 2.48 18.68 38.86
C VAL A 52 1.06 18.56 38.28
N PRO A 53 -0.01 18.60 39.09
CA PRO A 53 -1.38 18.53 38.59
C PRO A 53 -1.70 19.67 37.60
N GLY A 54 -2.11 19.32 36.38
CA GLY A 54 -2.31 20.27 35.28
C GLY A 54 -1.03 20.63 34.50
N GLY A 55 0.11 20.04 34.84
CA GLY A 55 1.41 20.28 34.23
C GLY A 55 2.01 21.65 34.60
N VAL A 56 3.17 21.95 34.00
CA VAL A 56 3.94 23.19 34.26
C VAL A 56 3.90 24.18 33.10
N GLY A 57 2.81 24.17 32.33
CA GLY A 57 2.54 25.12 31.25
C GLY A 57 3.43 24.99 30.00
N ARG A 58 4.04 23.81 29.78
CA ARG A 58 4.84 23.47 28.59
C ARG A 58 4.76 21.97 28.28
N GLY A 59 5.15 21.59 27.07
CA GLY A 59 5.32 20.18 26.67
C GLY A 59 6.58 19.51 27.25
N TYR A 60 6.69 18.20 27.00
CA TYR A 60 7.85 17.37 27.36
C TYR A 60 9.11 17.70 26.54
N THR A 61 10.29 17.55 27.16
CA THR A 61 11.62 17.69 26.54
C THR A 61 12.12 16.36 25.96
N TRP A 62 11.74 15.26 26.62
CA TRP A 62 12.11 13.88 26.32
C TRP A 62 10.85 13.05 26.02
N GLY A 63 9.83 13.19 26.86
CA GLY A 63 8.56 12.46 26.77
C GLY A 63 8.57 11.14 27.53
N PRO A 64 7.45 10.38 27.49
CA PRO A 64 7.41 9.01 27.98
C PRO A 64 8.34 8.10 27.16
N ALA A 65 8.64 6.92 27.71
CA ALA A 65 9.38 5.89 26.98
C ALA A 65 8.51 5.25 25.88
N ILE A 66 9.06 5.03 24.68
CA ILE A 66 8.29 4.44 23.58
C ILE A 66 8.05 2.93 23.84
N PRO A 67 6.79 2.44 23.82
CA PRO A 67 6.52 1.02 24.11
C PRO A 67 7.20 0.05 23.15
N GLN A 68 7.43 0.46 21.89
CA GLN A 68 8.05 -0.38 20.86
C GLN A 68 9.54 -0.64 21.10
N ALA A 69 10.19 0.12 21.99
CA ALA A 69 11.57 -0.10 22.43
C ALA A 69 11.68 -0.68 23.85
N ALA A 70 10.56 -1.12 24.45
CA ALA A 70 10.55 -1.72 25.77
C ALA A 70 11.49 -2.95 25.82
N GLY A 71 12.47 -2.91 26.73
CA GLY A 71 13.51 -3.94 26.86
C GLY A 71 14.82 -3.65 26.10
N MET A 72 14.88 -2.63 25.23
CA MET A 72 16.14 -2.20 24.63
C MET A 72 16.98 -1.42 25.66
N THR A 73 18.03 -2.07 26.17
CA THR A 73 18.96 -1.49 27.16
C THR A 73 20.38 -1.30 26.61
N LYS A 74 20.74 -2.02 25.54
CA LYS A 74 22.04 -1.99 24.87
C LYS A 74 21.86 -1.87 23.36
N GLU A 75 22.68 -1.05 22.73
CA GLU A 75 22.72 -0.85 21.29
C GLU A 75 24.09 -1.26 20.73
N PRO A 76 24.17 -2.15 19.72
CA PRO A 76 25.43 -2.61 19.15
C PRO A 76 26.03 -1.55 18.23
N TYR A 77 27.29 -1.19 18.50
CA TYR A 77 28.14 -0.31 17.71
C TYR A 77 29.35 -1.11 17.22
N ASN A 78 30.01 -0.67 16.15
CA ASN A 78 31.19 -1.34 15.57
C ASN A 78 32.41 -1.36 16.52
N ASP A 79 32.40 -0.53 17.56
CA ASP A 79 33.42 -0.43 18.61
C ASP A 79 32.97 -0.97 19.98
N GLY A 80 31.77 -1.54 20.10
CA GLY A 80 31.27 -2.13 21.35
C GLY A 80 29.75 -2.07 21.51
N GLN A 81 29.28 -1.85 22.74
CA GLN A 81 27.85 -1.65 23.03
C GLN A 81 27.65 -0.37 23.84
N ARG A 82 26.68 0.46 23.45
CA ARG A 82 26.27 1.65 24.19
C ARG A 82 25.01 1.34 25.02
N THR A 83 24.91 1.86 26.24
CA THR A 83 23.65 1.82 27.01
C THR A 83 22.70 2.84 26.41
N VAL A 84 21.44 2.47 26.14
CA VAL A 84 20.46 3.35 25.49
C VAL A 84 19.09 3.30 26.14
N GLN A 85 18.29 4.33 25.89
CA GLN A 85 16.85 4.34 26.14
C GLN A 85 16.14 5.30 25.17
N TYR A 86 14.96 4.92 24.68
CA TYR A 86 14.19 5.72 23.72
C TYR A 86 12.93 6.32 24.35
N PHE A 87 12.66 7.57 23.99
CA PHE A 87 11.52 8.38 24.42
C PHE A 87 10.88 9.06 23.19
N ASP A 88 9.65 9.57 23.32
CA ASP A 88 8.92 10.16 22.18
C ASP A 88 9.75 11.21 21.42
N LYS A 89 10.36 12.15 22.15
CA LYS A 89 11.09 13.30 21.57
C LYS A 89 12.57 13.03 21.29
N ALA A 90 13.15 11.94 21.81
CA ALA A 90 14.59 11.69 21.71
C ALA A 90 15.03 10.25 22.04
N ARG A 91 16.29 9.94 21.74
CA ARG A 91 17.06 8.85 22.38
C ARG A 91 17.94 9.44 23.49
N MET A 92 18.24 8.65 24.52
CA MET A 92 19.36 8.86 25.43
C MET A 92 20.41 7.76 25.25
N GLU A 93 21.68 8.11 25.35
CA GLU A 93 22.84 7.24 25.26
C GLU A 93 23.84 7.56 26.38
N VAL A 94 24.41 6.54 27.03
CA VAL A 94 25.54 6.74 27.96
C VAL A 94 26.83 6.89 27.15
N ASN A 95 27.36 8.11 27.12
CA ASN A 95 28.51 8.50 26.32
C ASN A 95 29.86 8.27 27.02
N ASN A 96 29.88 8.36 28.35
CA ASN A 96 31.05 8.01 29.16
C ASN A 96 30.65 7.09 30.33
N PRO A 97 30.62 5.75 30.12
CA PRO A 97 30.20 4.80 31.15
C PRO A 97 31.00 4.86 32.46
N ASN A 98 32.23 5.37 32.42
CA ASN A 98 33.12 5.51 33.58
C ASN A 98 33.08 6.91 34.22
N GLY A 99 32.24 7.82 33.70
CA GLY A 99 32.06 9.18 34.22
C GLY A 99 31.09 9.26 35.40
N ASN A 100 30.86 10.47 35.91
CA ASN A 100 29.86 10.74 36.93
C ASN A 100 28.46 10.89 36.28
N PRO A 101 27.44 10.10 36.68
CA PRO A 101 26.08 10.18 36.11
C PRO A 101 25.34 11.52 36.30
N ASN A 102 25.94 12.49 37.01
CA ASN A 102 25.42 13.85 37.18
C ASN A 102 26.06 14.86 36.22
N ASP A 103 27.11 14.50 35.49
CA ASP A 103 27.78 15.40 34.54
C ASP A 103 26.93 15.56 33.28
N LEU A 104 26.82 16.79 32.77
CA LEU A 104 25.90 17.13 31.66
C LEU A 104 26.08 16.24 30.42
N PHE A 105 27.32 15.89 30.06
CA PHE A 105 27.64 15.07 28.90
C PHE A 105 27.86 13.58 29.21
N TYR A 106 27.50 13.11 30.42
CA TYR A 106 27.44 11.67 30.71
C TYR A 106 26.38 10.99 29.82
N VAL A 107 25.20 11.63 29.71
CA VAL A 107 24.16 11.26 28.76
C VAL A 107 24.24 12.15 27.53
N THR A 108 24.23 11.56 26.33
CA THR A 108 24.02 12.27 25.06
C THR A 108 22.75 11.78 24.38
N THR A 109 22.41 12.35 23.21
CA THR A 109 21.14 12.07 22.51
C THR A 109 21.34 11.77 21.02
N GLY A 110 22.56 11.35 20.64
CA GLY A 110 23.00 11.21 19.24
C GLY A 110 22.99 12.54 18.47
N LEU A 111 22.97 12.44 17.14
CA LEU A 111 22.69 13.54 16.20
C LEU A 111 21.46 13.17 15.35
N LEU A 112 20.41 12.67 16.01
CA LEU A 112 19.26 11.98 15.43
C LEU A 112 18.67 12.65 14.18
N VAL A 113 18.48 13.97 14.18
CA VAL A 113 17.89 14.69 13.03
C VAL A 113 18.90 14.80 11.89
N LYS A 114 20.17 15.06 12.18
CA LYS A 114 21.25 15.05 11.18
C LYS A 114 21.34 13.68 10.49
N GLU A 115 21.26 12.61 11.27
CA GLU A 115 21.25 11.23 10.77
C GLU A 115 19.99 10.94 9.93
N LEU A 116 18.80 11.31 10.40
CA LEU A 116 17.53 11.16 9.67
C LEU A 116 17.49 11.91 8.33
N VAL A 117 18.07 13.11 8.25
CA VAL A 117 18.08 13.93 7.02
C VAL A 117 19.14 13.45 6.02
N THR A 118 20.33 13.07 6.51
CA THR A 118 21.45 12.66 5.63
C THR A 118 21.46 11.17 5.29
N GLY A 119 20.71 10.37 6.04
CA GLY A 119 20.79 8.92 6.02
C GLY A 119 22.05 8.35 6.71
N LYS A 120 22.99 9.18 7.20
CA LYS A 120 24.27 8.72 7.76
C LYS A 120 24.14 8.37 9.23
N ARG A 121 23.71 7.15 9.51
CA ARG A 121 23.55 6.61 10.87
C ARG A 121 24.91 6.48 11.56
N GLN A 122 25.03 6.92 12.82
CA GLN A 122 26.22 6.67 13.63
C GLN A 122 26.17 5.27 14.26
N ASP A 123 27.27 4.52 14.11
CA ASP A 123 27.46 3.14 14.59
C ASP A 123 28.83 2.95 15.27
N GLY A 124 29.43 4.02 15.78
CA GLY A 124 30.74 4.03 16.45
C GLY A 124 31.20 5.47 16.67
N ASP A 125 32.24 5.67 17.49
CA ASP A 125 32.76 7.01 17.78
C ASP A 125 33.17 7.77 16.49
N ASN A 126 33.68 7.04 15.50
CA ASN A 126 34.04 7.54 14.17
C ASN A 126 33.50 6.64 13.03
N SER A 127 32.47 5.82 13.29
CA SER A 127 31.93 4.86 12.33
C SER A 127 30.50 5.20 11.96
N PHE A 128 30.19 5.16 10.66
CA PHE A 128 28.88 5.54 10.12
C PHE A 128 28.42 4.54 9.06
N THR A 129 27.14 4.18 9.11
CA THR A 129 26.46 3.39 8.08
C THR A 129 25.54 4.30 7.27
N GLN A 130 25.66 4.27 5.95
CA GLN A 130 24.72 4.98 5.07
C GLN A 130 23.42 4.17 4.96
N GLN A 131 22.31 4.81 5.29
CA GLN A 131 20.93 4.37 5.04
C GLN A 131 20.22 5.39 4.14
N GLN A 132 18.96 5.13 3.78
CA GLN A 132 18.12 6.12 3.10
C GLN A 132 17.70 7.24 4.07
N PRO A 133 17.70 8.52 3.66
CA PRO A 133 17.06 9.61 4.40
C PRO A 133 15.59 9.31 4.72
N SER A 134 15.11 9.76 5.89
CA SER A 134 13.79 9.44 6.39
C SER A 134 12.66 10.19 5.68
N GLY A 135 11.65 9.45 5.19
CA GLY A 135 10.43 9.98 4.59
C GLY A 135 9.35 10.43 5.59
N VAL A 136 9.62 10.40 6.90
CA VAL A 136 8.69 10.83 7.95
C VAL A 136 8.55 12.36 7.94
N GLN A 137 7.33 12.89 8.15
CA GLN A 137 7.09 14.33 8.27
C GLN A 137 7.87 14.95 9.44
N VAL A 138 8.34 16.20 9.26
CA VAL A 138 8.97 16.97 10.35
C VAL A 138 7.97 17.79 11.18
N ALA A 139 6.75 17.97 10.69
CA ALA A 139 5.72 18.82 11.30
C ALA A 139 4.30 18.28 11.04
N GLY A 140 3.41 18.50 12.01
CA GLY A 140 2.01 18.07 11.97
C GLY A 140 1.76 16.65 12.50
N ASP A 141 0.51 16.23 12.35
CA ASP A 141 0.01 14.91 12.68
C ASP A 141 0.79 13.84 11.89
N THR A 142 1.17 12.74 12.54
CA THR A 142 2.01 11.68 11.97
C THR A 142 1.20 10.74 11.07
N ASN A 143 1.70 10.48 9.86
CA ASN A 143 1.03 9.67 8.84
C ASN A 143 1.13 8.15 9.06
N GLU A 144 0.65 7.66 10.20
CA GLU A 144 0.40 6.22 10.34
C GLU A 144 -0.80 5.77 9.47
N PHE A 145 -1.59 6.72 8.94
CA PHE A 145 -2.74 6.49 8.04
C PHE A 145 -2.86 7.50 6.87
N GLY A 146 -1.75 8.09 6.41
CA GLY A 146 -1.71 8.81 5.12
C GLY A 146 -2.34 10.20 4.99
N GLY A 147 -2.76 10.89 6.07
CA GLY A 147 -3.53 12.15 6.02
C GLY A 147 -2.76 13.46 5.76
N ASN A 148 -1.57 13.63 6.32
CA ASN A 148 -0.70 14.82 6.22
C ASN A 148 0.29 14.70 5.04
N GLN A 149 -0.24 14.68 3.82
CA GLN A 149 0.56 14.58 2.58
C GLN A 149 1.19 15.90 2.14
N VAL A 150 0.96 16.99 2.87
CA VAL A 150 1.41 18.35 2.51
C VAL A 150 2.70 18.77 3.22
N ALA A 151 2.99 18.20 4.40
CA ALA A 151 4.17 18.57 5.17
C ALA A 151 5.47 17.96 4.60
N PRO A 152 6.61 18.68 4.71
CA PRO A 152 7.94 18.19 4.36
C PRO A 152 8.41 17.07 5.27
N THR A 153 9.30 16.25 4.73
CA THR A 153 9.92 15.10 5.38
C THR A 153 11.35 15.42 5.79
N TYR A 154 11.99 14.61 6.64
CA TYR A 154 13.43 14.78 6.91
C TYR A 154 14.25 14.75 5.61
N ALA A 155 13.94 13.84 4.70
CA ALA A 155 14.58 13.75 3.39
C ALA A 155 14.44 15.03 2.54
N SER A 156 13.35 15.80 2.70
CA SER A 156 13.11 17.07 1.98
C SER A 156 14.18 18.13 2.33
N PHE A 157 14.72 18.13 3.55
CA PHE A 157 15.70 19.12 4.00
C PHE A 157 17.15 18.82 3.57
N ARG A 158 17.43 17.65 2.99
CA ARG A 158 18.80 17.22 2.64
C ARG A 158 19.51 18.13 1.64
N PHE A 159 18.76 18.93 0.88
CA PHE A 159 19.27 19.86 -0.13
C PHE A 159 19.41 21.31 0.35
N ILE A 160 18.82 21.65 1.51
CA ILE A 160 18.72 23.02 2.03
C ILE A 160 19.29 23.17 3.45
N GLY A 161 19.94 22.13 3.97
CA GLY A 161 20.58 22.11 5.28
C GLY A 161 22.10 21.87 5.24
N THR A 162 22.76 22.17 6.34
CA THR A 162 24.22 22.14 6.52
C THR A 162 24.62 20.96 7.40
N PHE A 163 25.47 20.05 6.90
CA PHE A 163 25.80 18.79 7.57
C PHE A 163 27.30 18.52 7.74
N SER A 164 28.16 19.17 6.95
CA SER A 164 29.60 18.90 6.87
C SER A 164 30.50 20.13 7.03
N GLY A 165 29.95 21.34 6.90
CA GLY A 165 30.63 22.61 7.16
C GLY A 165 29.64 23.76 7.26
N THR A 166 29.53 24.55 6.19
CA THR A 166 28.62 25.70 6.05
C THR A 166 27.90 25.69 4.69
N GLU A 167 27.69 24.51 4.11
CA GLU A 167 27.36 24.32 2.69
C GLU A 167 26.00 24.92 2.24
N ASN A 168 25.06 25.10 3.17
CA ASN A 168 23.80 25.83 2.94
C ASN A 168 23.62 27.01 3.91
N GLY A 169 24.69 27.38 4.62
CA GLY A 169 24.74 28.51 5.52
C GLY A 169 24.54 29.85 4.80
N ARG A 170 24.05 30.84 5.54
CA ARG A 170 23.79 32.20 5.05
C ARG A 170 24.42 33.22 6.00
N ALA A 171 24.76 34.39 5.49
CA ALA A 171 25.13 35.51 6.34
C ALA A 171 23.99 35.86 7.32
N SER A 172 24.32 36.46 8.47
CA SER A 172 23.29 36.86 9.44
C SER A 172 22.36 37.92 8.86
N PHE A 173 21.05 37.71 9.02
CA PHE A 173 20.00 38.67 8.65
C PHE A 173 19.04 38.95 9.84
N VAL A 174 19.61 39.07 11.04
CA VAL A 174 18.92 39.53 12.26
C VAL A 174 18.12 40.80 12.00
N GLY A 175 16.88 40.83 12.49
CA GLY A 175 15.90 41.90 12.26
C GLY A 175 15.01 41.70 11.03
N GLN A 176 15.25 40.71 10.17
CA GLN A 176 14.36 40.38 9.04
C GLN A 176 13.24 39.39 9.43
N VAL A 177 12.12 39.45 8.72
CA VAL A 177 10.96 38.56 8.89
C VAL A 177 11.16 37.26 8.11
N VAL A 178 10.80 36.12 8.70
CA VAL A 178 10.78 34.81 8.01
C VAL A 178 9.60 34.74 7.05
N THR A 179 9.87 34.92 5.76
CA THR A 179 8.90 34.89 4.65
C THR A 179 9.06 33.71 3.69
N SER A 180 10.08 32.86 3.92
CA SER A 180 10.34 31.68 3.11
C SER A 180 9.50 30.49 3.59
N ARG A 181 8.94 29.76 2.62
CA ARG A 181 8.09 28.59 2.80
C ARG A 181 8.68 27.40 2.05
N VAL A 182 8.80 26.27 2.74
CA VAL A 182 9.27 25.00 2.18
C VAL A 182 8.08 24.07 1.93
N ASP A 183 8.01 23.47 0.76
CA ASP A 183 7.01 22.45 0.44
C ASP A 183 7.53 21.02 0.67
N ARG A 184 6.69 20.02 0.36
CA ARG A 184 7.03 18.61 0.60
C ARG A 184 8.25 18.13 -0.19
N ASP A 185 8.52 18.69 -1.35
CA ASP A 185 9.64 18.29 -2.21
C ASP A 185 10.94 19.06 -1.86
N GLY A 186 10.88 19.95 -0.87
CA GLY A 186 12.00 20.77 -0.41
C GLY A 186 12.20 22.05 -1.23
N GLN A 187 11.24 22.43 -2.07
CA GLN A 187 11.32 23.67 -2.85
C GLN A 187 11.00 24.87 -1.96
N LEU A 188 11.71 25.97 -2.22
CA LEU A 188 11.57 27.21 -1.46
C LEU A 188 10.77 28.24 -2.25
N THR A 189 9.72 28.78 -1.62
CA THR A 189 8.89 29.86 -2.15
C THR A 189 8.82 31.00 -1.15
N ASN A 190 8.54 32.22 -1.63
CA ASN A 190 8.20 33.34 -0.75
C ASN A 190 6.68 33.43 -0.62
N PHE A 191 6.18 33.70 0.58
CA PHE A 191 4.76 33.94 0.84
C PHE A 191 4.56 34.98 1.95
N ASN A 192 3.31 35.40 2.17
CA ASN A 192 2.94 36.26 3.29
C ASN A 192 2.55 35.38 4.49
N PRO A 193 3.36 35.33 5.58
CA PRO A 193 3.09 34.44 6.70
C PRO A 193 1.86 34.89 7.52
N PRO A 194 1.20 33.95 8.23
CA PRO A 194 0.05 34.28 9.08
C PRO A 194 0.42 35.17 10.28
N GLU A 195 1.69 35.16 10.69
CA GLU A 195 2.24 36.00 11.74
C GLU A 195 3.70 36.38 11.40
N GLN A 196 4.12 37.60 11.70
CA GLN A 196 5.50 38.03 11.47
C GLN A 196 6.42 37.48 12.56
N ARG A 197 7.36 36.62 12.17
CA ARG A 197 8.41 36.07 13.03
C ARG A 197 9.75 36.62 12.59
N VAL A 198 10.52 37.18 13.52
CA VAL A 198 11.72 37.98 13.23
C VAL A 198 12.97 37.21 13.65
N ILE A 199 14.01 37.22 12.83
CA ILE A 199 15.31 36.64 13.20
C ILE A 199 15.95 37.43 14.34
N THR A 200 16.32 36.75 15.42
CA THR A 200 17.01 37.31 16.60
C THR A 200 18.31 36.59 16.94
N GLY A 201 18.47 35.32 16.54
CA GLY A 201 19.68 34.51 16.78
C GLY A 201 20.40 34.13 15.49
N TYR A 202 21.67 33.72 15.63
CA TYR A 202 22.51 33.26 14.52
C TYR A 202 23.62 32.32 15.05
N ASP A 203 23.74 31.12 14.48
CA ASP A 203 24.83 30.19 14.81
C ASP A 203 26.05 30.43 13.91
N GLN A 204 27.20 30.73 14.52
CA GLN A 204 28.44 31.05 13.80
C GLN A 204 29.13 29.84 13.13
N VAL A 205 28.78 28.61 13.51
CA VAL A 205 29.42 27.36 13.04
C VAL A 205 28.66 26.78 11.85
N THR A 206 27.33 26.69 11.92
CA THR A 206 26.51 26.23 10.79
C THR A 206 26.01 27.37 9.90
N GLN A 207 26.19 28.62 10.32
CA GLN A 207 25.76 29.84 9.62
C GLN A 207 24.26 29.86 9.34
N HIS A 208 23.45 29.50 10.34
CA HIS A 208 21.98 29.52 10.23
C HIS A 208 21.34 30.50 11.20
N ASN A 209 20.28 31.16 10.75
CA ASN A 209 19.56 32.18 11.50
C ASN A 209 18.42 31.54 12.32
N ILE A 210 18.11 32.12 13.47
CA ILE A 210 17.13 31.58 14.43
C ILE A 210 16.06 32.66 14.69
N PRO A 211 14.76 32.34 14.50
CA PRO A 211 13.67 33.27 14.80
C PRO A 211 13.46 33.45 16.31
N ASP A 212 12.92 34.61 16.67
CA ASP A 212 12.42 35.00 17.99
C ASP A 212 11.86 33.83 18.81
N VAL A 213 10.85 33.15 18.30
CA VAL A 213 10.15 32.08 19.03
C VAL A 213 11.03 30.88 19.38
N PHE A 214 11.99 30.52 18.53
CA PHE A 214 12.90 29.40 18.79
C PHE A 214 14.09 29.83 19.65
N GLN A 215 14.55 31.08 19.50
CA GLN A 215 15.57 31.67 20.36
C GLN A 215 15.05 31.83 21.81
N ASP A 216 13.83 32.30 21.99
CA ASP A 216 13.19 32.45 23.31
C ASP A 216 12.91 31.09 23.96
N PHE A 217 12.42 30.11 23.19
CA PHE A 217 12.24 28.74 23.65
C PHE A 217 13.55 28.09 24.11
N ALA A 218 14.64 28.30 23.36
CA ALA A 218 15.98 27.81 23.73
C ALA A 218 16.50 28.43 25.04
N ASN A 219 16.09 29.65 25.39
CA ASN A 219 16.52 30.35 26.61
C ASN A 219 15.46 30.31 27.73
N SER A 220 14.39 29.54 27.56
CA SER A 220 13.23 29.53 28.46
C SER A 220 13.54 29.08 29.89
N GLN A 221 12.84 29.71 30.84
CA GLN A 221 12.85 29.33 32.26
C GLN A 221 11.48 28.77 32.68
N GLY A 222 11.48 27.84 33.63
CA GLY A 222 10.28 27.23 34.18
C GLY A 222 10.60 26.31 35.35
N GLN A 223 9.60 25.57 35.84
CA GLN A 223 9.84 24.61 36.92
C GLN A 223 10.70 23.43 36.43
N ILE A 224 11.76 23.14 37.17
CA ILE A 224 12.71 22.04 37.00
C ILE A 224 12.89 21.31 38.34
N TRP A 225 13.19 20.01 38.31
CA TRP A 225 13.56 19.25 39.52
C TRP A 225 15.06 19.41 39.79
N ASN A 226 15.45 19.78 41.01
CA ASN A 226 16.86 19.96 41.38
C ASN A 226 17.49 18.76 42.14
N GLY A 227 16.77 17.64 42.24
CA GLY A 227 17.14 16.49 43.08
C GLY A 227 16.29 16.37 44.34
N THR A 228 15.79 17.48 44.88
CA THR A 228 15.05 17.52 46.16
C THR A 228 13.69 18.21 46.05
N ALA A 229 13.55 19.20 45.17
CA ALA A 229 12.34 19.98 44.99
C ALA A 229 12.18 20.52 43.55
N ASN A 230 10.95 20.93 43.22
CA ASN A 230 10.66 21.74 42.03
C ASN A 230 11.09 23.19 42.30
N VAL A 231 11.96 23.75 41.44
CA VAL A 231 12.47 25.12 41.50
C VAL A 231 12.38 25.78 40.12
N THR A 232 12.38 27.11 40.05
CA THR A 232 12.46 27.81 38.75
C THR A 232 13.91 27.81 38.24
N GLY A 233 14.12 27.42 36.98
CA GLY A 233 15.42 27.47 36.32
C GLY A 233 15.33 27.26 34.81
N LYS A 234 16.47 27.25 34.11
CA LYS A 234 16.53 27.05 32.65
C LYS A 234 15.99 25.66 32.26
N VAL A 235 15.05 25.61 31.33
CA VAL A 235 14.48 24.34 30.84
C VAL A 235 15.52 23.61 29.98
N MET A 236 16.10 24.29 28.98
CA MET A 236 17.09 23.71 28.04
C MET A 236 18.51 23.57 28.60
N PHE A 237 18.65 23.42 29.93
CA PHE A 237 19.93 23.39 30.66
C PHE A 237 20.73 24.70 30.47
N ASP A 238 21.96 24.77 30.97
CA ASP A 238 22.79 25.99 30.83
C ASP A 238 23.33 26.22 29.41
N ASN A 239 23.42 25.15 28.62
CA ASN A 239 23.81 25.18 27.21
C ASN A 239 22.74 24.48 26.35
N PRO A 240 21.86 25.22 25.65
CA PRO A 240 20.78 24.65 24.84
C PRO A 240 21.25 23.72 23.70
N VAL A 241 22.50 23.84 23.24
CA VAL A 241 23.11 22.93 22.25
C VAL A 241 23.16 21.48 22.75
N TYR A 242 23.16 21.27 24.08
CA TYR A 242 23.05 19.94 24.68
C TYR A 242 21.76 19.22 24.24
N VAL A 243 20.61 19.91 24.31
CA VAL A 243 19.30 19.34 23.99
C VAL A 243 19.00 19.42 22.50
N LEU A 244 19.22 20.60 21.88
CA LEU A 244 18.82 20.88 20.50
C LEU A 244 19.87 20.44 19.47
N GLY A 245 21.15 20.57 19.81
CA GLY A 245 22.23 20.64 18.82
C GLY A 245 22.31 22.03 18.16
N ARG A 246 23.14 22.16 17.12
CA ARG A 246 23.18 23.38 16.28
C ARG A 246 22.05 23.38 15.25
N PRO A 247 21.56 24.55 14.79
CA PRO A 247 20.61 24.60 13.68
C PRO A 247 21.25 24.04 12.41
N LEU A 248 20.54 23.13 11.74
CA LEU A 248 20.91 22.51 10.47
C LEU A 248 20.34 23.25 9.26
N THR A 249 19.33 24.11 9.46
CA THR A 249 18.60 24.81 8.40
C THR A 249 18.26 26.23 8.86
N GLU A 250 17.87 27.10 7.93
CA GLU A 250 17.04 28.25 8.30
C GLU A 250 15.67 27.79 8.84
N ALA A 251 14.93 28.69 9.47
CA ALA A 251 13.52 28.46 9.75
C ALA A 251 12.66 28.70 8.50
N TYR A 252 11.75 27.78 8.20
CA TYR A 252 10.85 27.86 7.05
C TYR A 252 9.41 27.63 7.48
N TRP A 253 8.48 28.39 6.91
CA TRP A 253 7.07 28.04 7.03
C TRP A 253 6.75 26.83 6.16
N THR A 254 5.69 26.10 6.50
CA THR A 254 5.16 25.02 5.67
C THR A 254 3.70 24.76 6.01
N ARG A 255 2.94 24.13 5.11
CA ARG A 255 1.61 23.61 5.50
C ARG A 255 1.77 22.24 6.14
N ALA A 256 1.11 22.04 7.26
CA ALA A 256 0.99 20.76 7.92
C ALA A 256 -0.44 20.57 8.43
N VAL A 257 -0.93 19.34 8.44
CA VAL A 257 -2.16 18.99 9.16
C VAL A 257 -1.82 18.90 10.64
N VAL A 258 -2.52 19.64 11.50
CA VAL A 258 -2.36 19.62 12.97
C VAL A 258 -3.76 19.51 13.57
N ALA A 259 -3.98 18.49 14.39
CA ALA A 259 -5.29 18.11 14.93
C ALA A 259 -6.38 17.97 13.84
N GLY A 260 -6.01 17.36 12.70
CA GLY A 260 -6.89 17.15 11.54
C GLY A 260 -7.17 18.39 10.68
N VAL A 261 -6.57 19.55 10.99
CA VAL A 261 -6.77 20.80 10.24
C VAL A 261 -5.45 21.25 9.61
N GLU A 262 -5.48 21.51 8.30
CA GLU A 262 -4.34 22.06 7.57
C GLU A 262 -4.07 23.52 7.99
N GLN A 263 -2.85 23.81 8.42
CA GLN A 263 -2.42 25.14 8.86
C GLN A 263 -0.94 25.41 8.55
N ASP A 264 -0.55 26.68 8.51
CA ASP A 264 0.86 27.06 8.32
C ASP A 264 1.62 26.98 9.66
N VAL A 265 2.67 26.17 9.67
CA VAL A 265 3.57 25.89 10.79
C VAL A 265 4.98 26.35 10.41
N LEU A 266 5.65 27.09 11.28
CA LEU A 266 7.06 27.44 11.12
C LEU A 266 7.92 26.29 11.67
N VAL A 267 8.91 25.81 10.92
CA VAL A 267 9.76 24.68 11.31
C VAL A 267 11.24 25.01 11.14
N GLN A 268 12.07 24.55 12.08
CA GLN A 268 13.53 24.58 11.97
C GLN A 268 14.13 23.27 12.49
N LEU A 269 15.08 22.71 11.73
CA LEU A 269 15.80 21.51 12.11
C LEU A 269 17.11 21.89 12.81
N TYR A 270 17.40 21.20 13.92
CA TYR A 270 18.67 21.23 14.64
C TYR A 270 19.27 19.82 14.66
N GLU A 271 20.55 19.65 14.96
CA GLU A 271 21.22 18.33 14.88
C GLU A 271 20.51 17.22 15.67
N ARG A 272 19.84 17.56 16.78
CA ARG A 272 19.21 16.61 17.71
C ARG A 272 17.70 16.73 17.79
N ARG A 273 17.10 17.86 17.39
CA ARG A 273 15.66 18.15 17.54
C ARG A 273 15.10 18.89 16.33
N VAL A 274 13.80 18.74 16.13
CA VAL A 274 13.00 19.60 15.26
C VAL A 274 12.16 20.50 16.15
N LEU A 275 12.19 21.81 15.91
CA LEU A 275 11.28 22.76 16.55
C LEU A 275 10.20 23.19 15.56
N THR A 276 8.95 23.18 16.01
CA THR A 276 7.79 23.67 15.27
C THR A 276 7.11 24.78 16.04
N TYR A 277 6.69 25.85 15.35
CA TYR A 277 5.86 26.93 15.89
C TYR A 277 4.52 27.00 15.17
N THR A 278 3.43 26.89 15.94
CA THR A 278 2.04 26.85 15.44
C THR A 278 1.27 28.04 16.00
N PRO A 279 0.89 29.05 15.19
CA PRO A 279 0.26 30.29 15.69
C PRO A 279 -1.05 30.07 16.47
N ALA A 280 -1.80 29.02 16.12
CA ALA A 280 -3.10 28.69 16.71
C ALA A 280 -3.02 28.00 18.07
N ASN A 281 -1.85 27.47 18.46
CA ASN A 281 -1.69 26.76 19.72
C ASN A 281 -1.77 27.70 20.94
N PRO A 282 -2.16 27.19 22.14
CA PRO A 282 -2.10 27.95 23.39
C PRO A 282 -0.67 28.40 23.71
N ALA A 283 -0.50 29.54 24.39
CA ALA A 283 0.80 30.22 24.54
C ALA A 283 1.97 29.33 25.00
N GLY A 284 1.76 28.44 25.97
CA GLY A 284 2.79 27.51 26.48
C GLY A 284 3.11 26.31 25.58
N PHE A 285 2.33 26.12 24.51
CA PHE A 285 2.43 25.02 23.54
C PHE A 285 2.58 25.56 22.10
N LYS A 286 2.88 26.85 21.95
CA LYS A 286 3.12 27.46 20.63
C LYS A 286 4.40 26.98 19.97
N VAL A 287 5.43 26.65 20.75
CA VAL A 287 6.64 25.97 20.29
C VAL A 287 6.63 24.55 20.85
N GLU A 288 6.84 23.56 19.99
CA GLU A 288 6.89 22.15 20.35
C GLU A 288 8.11 21.46 19.74
N MET A 289 8.56 20.37 20.37
CA MET A 289 9.56 19.46 19.79
C MET A 289 8.86 18.34 19.03
N GLY A 290 9.34 18.02 17.82
CA GLY A 290 8.88 16.84 17.07
C GLY A 290 9.18 15.51 17.79
N ASN A 291 8.47 14.44 17.41
CA ASN A 291 8.63 13.09 17.99
C ASN A 291 9.89 12.37 17.44
N VAL A 292 11.04 13.03 17.50
CA VAL A 292 12.28 12.58 16.85
C VAL A 292 12.77 11.23 17.36
N GLY A 293 12.56 10.90 18.64
CA GLY A 293 12.99 9.61 19.20
C GLY A 293 12.18 8.43 18.66
N GLN A 294 10.85 8.60 18.57
CA GLN A 294 9.95 7.64 17.92
C GLN A 294 10.28 7.50 16.42
N HIS A 295 10.52 8.62 15.72
CA HIS A 295 10.87 8.64 14.30
C HIS A 295 12.22 7.93 14.03
N TYR A 296 13.24 8.21 14.84
CA TYR A 296 14.57 7.61 14.70
C TYR A 296 14.59 6.13 15.05
N TYR A 297 13.89 5.70 16.12
CA TYR A 297 13.79 4.27 16.45
C TYR A 297 13.22 3.46 15.28
N ARG A 298 12.13 3.95 14.68
CA ARG A 298 11.50 3.31 13.52
C ARG A 298 12.42 3.28 12.30
N TRP A 299 13.02 4.42 11.97
CA TRP A 299 13.98 4.54 10.87
C TRP A 299 15.19 3.59 11.04
N ARG A 300 15.72 3.47 12.26
CA ARG A 300 16.89 2.64 12.58
C ARG A 300 16.62 1.14 12.63
N TYR A 301 15.42 0.71 13.04
CA TYR A 301 15.11 -0.71 13.35
C TYR A 301 13.90 -1.31 12.64
N THR A 302 12.91 -0.52 12.24
CA THR A 302 11.62 -1.02 11.72
C THR A 302 11.38 -0.61 10.27
N ASN A 303 12.46 -0.42 9.50
CA ASN A 303 12.39 0.05 8.12
C ASN A 303 12.76 -1.07 7.13
N PRO A 304 11.82 -1.94 6.73
CA PRO A 304 12.01 -2.89 5.64
C PRO A 304 11.83 -2.17 4.30
N GLN A 305 12.75 -1.28 3.95
CA GLN A 305 12.89 -0.81 2.57
C GLN A 305 14.24 -1.26 2.03
N GLN A 306 14.19 -2.29 1.17
CA GLN A 306 15.35 -2.90 0.55
C GLN A 306 16.18 -1.84 -0.17
N THR A 307 17.44 -1.68 0.24
CA THR A 307 18.33 -0.65 -0.27
C THR A 307 18.78 -0.97 -1.68
N ILE A 308 18.05 -0.44 -2.67
CA ILE A 308 18.60 -0.28 -4.02
C ILE A 308 19.94 0.46 -3.91
N THR A 309 21.04 -0.29 -4.03
CA THR A 309 22.37 0.30 -4.05
C THR A 309 22.59 0.84 -5.46
N LYS A 310 22.38 2.15 -5.60
CA LYS A 310 22.64 2.91 -6.83
C LYS A 310 24.13 2.85 -7.12
N LEU A 311 24.55 2.03 -8.08
CA LEU A 311 25.96 1.85 -8.42
C LEU A 311 26.49 3.02 -9.25
N TRP A 312 25.64 3.61 -10.09
CA TRP A 312 25.94 4.83 -10.84
C TRP A 312 24.65 5.50 -11.37
N GLU A 313 24.73 6.81 -11.62
CA GLU A 313 23.70 7.64 -12.26
C GLU A 313 24.30 8.42 -13.42
N ALA A 314 23.80 8.16 -14.63
CA ALA A 314 24.17 8.90 -15.83
C ALA A 314 23.38 10.23 -15.93
N GLY A 315 23.49 11.09 -14.92
CA GLY A 315 22.47 12.13 -14.67
C GLY A 315 22.98 13.48 -14.14
N ARG A 316 24.09 13.99 -14.69
CA ARG A 316 24.34 15.45 -14.87
C ARG A 316 25.55 15.78 -15.76
N ASP A 317 26.46 14.82 -15.97
CA ASP A 317 27.64 14.95 -16.86
C ASP A 317 27.40 14.52 -18.32
N LEU A 318 26.21 14.00 -18.67
CA LEU A 318 25.86 13.70 -20.06
C LEU A 318 25.42 14.97 -20.79
N THR A 319 26.37 15.67 -21.41
CA THR A 319 26.10 16.88 -22.21
C THR A 319 25.36 16.56 -23.53
N GLY A 320 24.05 16.33 -23.43
CA GLY A 320 23.13 16.34 -24.58
C GLY A 320 22.24 15.12 -24.79
N MET A 321 22.32 14.08 -23.96
CA MET A 321 21.32 13.00 -23.99
C MET A 321 19.96 13.52 -23.47
N ARG A 322 18.88 13.18 -24.15
CA ARG A 322 17.50 13.33 -23.67
C ARG A 322 16.65 12.13 -24.04
N GLU A 323 15.72 11.79 -23.14
CA GLU A 323 14.69 10.77 -23.33
C GLU A 323 15.28 9.42 -23.80
N PRO A 324 15.99 8.67 -22.95
CA PRO A 324 16.42 7.31 -23.30
C PRO A 324 15.20 6.42 -23.58
N ARG A 325 15.01 6.00 -24.83
CA ARG A 325 13.82 5.26 -25.29
C ARG A 325 14.02 3.74 -25.29
N ASN A 326 15.22 3.28 -25.59
CA ASN A 326 15.54 1.85 -25.69
C ASN A 326 16.99 1.60 -25.25
N MET A 327 17.30 0.42 -24.72
CA MET A 327 18.66 0.02 -24.35
C MET A 327 18.90 -1.48 -24.49
N ALA A 328 20.18 -1.85 -24.58
CA ALA A 328 20.68 -3.21 -24.47
C ALA A 328 21.97 -3.24 -23.62
N VAL A 329 22.31 -4.38 -23.05
CA VAL A 329 23.56 -4.57 -22.29
C VAL A 329 24.30 -5.78 -22.82
N ASP A 330 25.53 -5.59 -23.30
CA ASP A 330 26.33 -6.72 -23.80
C ASP A 330 26.86 -7.61 -22.66
N PRO A 331 27.25 -8.88 -22.95
CA PRO A 331 27.89 -9.78 -21.98
C PRO A 331 29.16 -9.25 -21.29
N GLN A 332 29.75 -8.14 -21.75
CA GLN A 332 30.88 -7.46 -21.10
C GLN A 332 30.42 -6.35 -20.14
N GLY A 333 29.11 -6.05 -20.07
CA GLY A 333 28.49 -5.06 -19.20
C GLY A 333 28.44 -3.65 -19.81
N ASN A 334 28.74 -3.48 -21.10
CA ASN A 334 28.59 -2.19 -21.76
C ASN A 334 27.11 -1.93 -22.04
N THR A 335 26.64 -0.72 -21.76
CA THR A 335 25.24 -0.32 -22.01
C THR A 335 25.14 0.42 -23.33
N TYR A 336 24.26 -0.02 -24.22
CA TYR A 336 23.90 0.64 -25.46
C TYR A 336 22.57 1.36 -25.26
N VAL A 337 22.50 2.64 -25.59
CA VAL A 337 21.33 3.50 -25.37
C VAL A 337 20.92 4.15 -26.68
N LEU A 338 19.61 4.21 -26.95
CA LEU A 338 19.03 5.00 -28.02
C LEU A 338 18.14 6.13 -27.44
N PRO A 339 18.59 7.39 -27.46
CA PRO A 339 17.82 8.54 -26.99
C PRO A 339 16.77 9.03 -28.02
N SER A 340 15.89 9.96 -27.62
CA SER A 340 15.17 10.84 -28.56
C SER A 340 16.06 11.96 -29.09
N ASN A 341 17.09 12.37 -28.34
CA ASN A 341 18.08 13.35 -28.79
C ASN A 341 19.46 13.09 -28.15
N PRO A 342 20.54 13.01 -28.94
CA PRO A 342 20.55 12.75 -30.38
C PRO A 342 19.95 11.37 -30.70
N GLN A 343 19.33 11.22 -31.89
CA GLN A 343 18.68 9.97 -32.32
C GLN A 343 19.66 8.90 -32.82
N ASN A 344 20.83 8.79 -32.19
CA ASN A 344 21.86 7.82 -32.54
C ASN A 344 22.17 6.90 -31.35
N VAL A 345 22.71 5.71 -31.65
CA VAL A 345 23.13 4.80 -30.59
C VAL A 345 24.35 5.38 -29.86
N GLN A 346 24.39 5.18 -28.55
CA GLN A 346 25.48 5.57 -27.65
C GLN A 346 25.88 4.37 -26.80
N LYS A 347 27.17 4.01 -26.78
CA LYS A 347 27.72 2.92 -25.96
C LYS A 347 28.51 3.47 -24.79
N TYR A 348 28.14 3.02 -23.61
CA TYR A 348 28.76 3.30 -22.32
C TYR A 348 29.50 2.07 -21.83
N ASP A 349 30.68 2.23 -21.26
CA ASP A 349 31.38 1.13 -20.58
C ASP A 349 30.69 0.77 -19.23
N PRO A 350 31.08 -0.32 -18.56
CA PRO A 350 30.47 -0.71 -17.29
C PRO A 350 30.62 0.31 -16.15
N SER A 351 31.53 1.30 -16.29
CA SER A 351 31.71 2.42 -15.36
C SER A 351 30.84 3.63 -15.68
N GLY A 352 30.13 3.60 -16.82
CA GLY A 352 29.21 4.65 -17.25
C GLY A 352 29.84 5.73 -18.12
N LYS A 353 31.08 5.54 -18.58
CA LYS A 353 31.73 6.50 -19.48
C LYS A 353 31.29 6.24 -20.92
N LEU A 354 30.94 7.32 -21.66
CA LEU A 354 30.67 7.23 -23.09
C LEU A 354 31.94 6.78 -23.84
N VAL A 355 31.87 5.63 -24.50
CA VAL A 355 32.96 5.05 -25.30
C VAL A 355 32.79 5.38 -26.78
N LYS A 356 31.56 5.35 -27.27
CA LYS A 356 31.24 5.48 -28.70
C LYS A 356 29.85 6.08 -28.88
N SER A 357 29.72 6.94 -29.89
CA SER A 357 28.43 7.34 -30.46
C SER A 357 28.46 7.04 -31.97
N TRP A 358 27.34 6.58 -32.49
CA TRP A 358 27.19 6.17 -33.90
C TRP A 358 26.86 7.40 -34.76
N SER A 359 27.39 7.51 -35.98
CA SER A 359 27.08 8.65 -36.85
C SER A 359 25.69 8.56 -37.48
N ASN A 360 25.17 7.35 -37.63
CA ASN A 360 23.88 7.09 -38.26
C ASN A 360 22.76 7.18 -37.22
N ALA A 361 21.70 7.90 -37.57
CA ALA A 361 20.50 7.95 -36.74
C ALA A 361 19.64 6.69 -36.96
N LEU A 362 19.12 6.12 -35.88
CA LEU A 362 18.12 5.04 -35.93
C LEU A 362 16.77 5.59 -35.47
N VAL A 363 15.84 5.67 -36.43
CA VAL A 363 14.48 6.16 -36.21
C VAL A 363 13.50 5.00 -36.03
N ASP A 364 12.44 5.27 -35.25
CA ASP A 364 11.31 4.38 -35.00
C ASP A 364 11.69 2.95 -34.58
N VAL A 365 12.75 2.82 -33.77
CA VAL A 365 13.20 1.56 -33.18
C VAL A 365 12.23 1.11 -32.08
N ASP A 366 11.80 -0.15 -32.15
CA ASP A 366 10.84 -0.76 -31.22
C ASP A 366 11.55 -1.64 -30.17
N SER A 367 12.59 -2.39 -30.58
CA SER A 367 13.47 -3.18 -29.70
C SER A 367 14.93 -3.14 -30.17
N LEU A 368 15.85 -3.23 -29.20
CA LEU A 368 17.30 -3.24 -29.40
C LEU A 368 17.92 -4.36 -28.56
N GLU A 369 18.88 -5.11 -29.11
CA GLU A 369 19.64 -6.13 -28.37
C GLU A 369 21.11 -6.19 -28.82
N ALA A 370 22.04 -6.60 -27.95
CA ALA A 370 23.49 -6.58 -28.20
C ALA A 370 24.17 -7.95 -27.98
N ASP A 371 24.91 -8.45 -28.97
CA ASP A 371 25.70 -9.69 -28.80
C ASP A 371 27.07 -9.47 -28.15
N GLY A 372 27.69 -10.56 -27.70
CA GLY A 372 29.04 -10.54 -27.08
C GLY A 372 30.19 -10.12 -27.99
N SER A 373 29.95 -9.82 -29.27
CA SER A 373 30.92 -9.15 -30.17
C SER A 373 30.65 -7.65 -30.31
N GLY A 374 29.60 -7.15 -29.67
CA GLY A 374 29.16 -5.76 -29.72
C GLY A 374 28.35 -5.40 -30.97
N ASN A 375 27.84 -6.39 -31.71
CA ASN A 375 26.87 -6.15 -32.79
C ASN A 375 25.48 -5.86 -32.19
N LEU A 376 24.68 -5.08 -32.90
CA LEU A 376 23.34 -4.67 -32.48
C LEU A 376 22.27 -5.26 -33.40
N TYR A 377 21.21 -5.79 -32.79
CA TYR A 377 20.00 -6.24 -33.48
C TYR A 377 18.90 -5.22 -33.21
N VAL A 378 18.23 -4.76 -34.27
CA VAL A 378 17.31 -3.63 -34.23
C VAL A 378 16.01 -4.01 -34.92
N THR A 379 14.88 -3.72 -34.28
CA THR A 379 13.55 -3.81 -34.88
C THR A 379 12.94 -2.41 -34.99
N HIS A 380 11.99 -2.23 -35.90
CA HIS A 380 11.29 -0.96 -36.08
C HIS A 380 9.77 -1.12 -35.86
N VAL A 381 9.08 -0.06 -35.46
CA VAL A 381 7.65 -0.07 -35.06
C VAL A 381 6.71 -0.57 -36.18
N GLN A 382 7.08 -0.35 -37.45
CA GLN A 382 6.40 -0.87 -38.64
C GLN A 382 7.27 -1.88 -39.41
N GLY A 383 8.31 -2.41 -38.75
CA GLY A 383 9.27 -3.34 -39.32
C GLY A 383 8.72 -4.76 -39.48
N ILE A 384 9.09 -5.36 -40.60
CA ILE A 384 8.80 -6.76 -40.98
C ILE A 384 10.09 -7.58 -41.17
N GLU A 385 11.20 -7.07 -40.62
CA GLU A 385 12.53 -7.66 -40.62
C GLU A 385 13.33 -7.14 -39.41
N VAL A 386 14.43 -7.83 -39.05
CA VAL A 386 15.39 -7.38 -38.03
C VAL A 386 16.69 -6.97 -38.71
N GLU A 387 17.20 -5.77 -38.39
CA GLU A 387 18.49 -5.30 -38.91
C GLU A 387 19.62 -5.61 -37.93
N LYS A 388 20.74 -6.15 -38.43
CA LYS A 388 21.95 -6.39 -37.66
C LYS A 388 23.03 -5.39 -38.05
N TYR A 389 23.57 -4.66 -37.09
CA TYR A 389 24.64 -3.67 -37.24
C TYR A 389 25.93 -4.10 -36.52
N ASP A 390 27.09 -3.72 -37.05
CA ASP A 390 28.37 -3.89 -36.35
C ASP A 390 28.57 -2.83 -35.25
N GLY A 391 29.63 -3.02 -34.44
CA GLY A 391 30.04 -2.06 -33.40
C GLY A 391 30.48 -0.67 -33.90
N ASN A 392 30.48 -0.42 -35.21
CA ASN A 392 30.76 0.88 -35.83
C ASN A 392 29.52 1.55 -36.44
N GLY A 393 28.42 0.80 -36.67
CA GLY A 393 27.19 1.30 -37.28
C GLY A 393 26.98 0.92 -38.73
N ASN A 394 27.75 -0.04 -39.25
CA ASN A 394 27.56 -0.60 -40.58
C ASN A 394 26.51 -1.72 -40.52
N LEU A 395 25.54 -1.69 -41.44
CA LEU A 395 24.57 -2.77 -41.59
C LEU A 395 25.28 -4.04 -42.08
N LEU A 396 25.22 -5.12 -41.30
CA LEU A 396 25.77 -6.43 -41.59
C LEU A 396 24.76 -7.35 -42.29
N ALA A 397 23.50 -7.33 -41.85
CA ALA A 397 22.45 -8.22 -42.37
C ALA A 397 21.04 -7.65 -42.13
N LYS A 398 20.10 -8.08 -42.97
CA LYS A 398 18.66 -8.03 -42.72
C LYS A 398 18.17 -9.46 -42.53
N ILE A 399 17.47 -9.73 -41.43
CA ILE A 399 17.12 -11.08 -40.97
C ILE A 399 15.59 -11.21 -41.00
N GLY A 400 15.11 -12.18 -41.79
CA GLY A 400 13.70 -12.55 -41.95
C GLY A 400 12.87 -11.53 -42.74
N PRO A 401 12.31 -11.85 -43.92
CA PRO A 401 11.47 -10.93 -44.68
C PRO A 401 10.00 -10.98 -44.21
N GLY A 402 9.21 -9.98 -44.61
CA GLY A 402 7.78 -9.97 -44.32
C GLY A 402 7.01 -11.15 -44.93
N GLY A 403 6.08 -11.72 -44.16
CA GLY A 403 5.24 -12.84 -44.56
C GLY A 403 4.76 -13.70 -43.39
N THR A 404 4.26 -14.89 -43.68
CA THR A 404 3.70 -15.82 -42.67
C THR A 404 4.46 -17.14 -42.57
N GLY A 405 5.40 -17.39 -43.49
CA GLY A 405 6.16 -18.63 -43.62
C GLY A 405 7.22 -18.88 -42.53
N GLN A 406 8.09 -19.85 -42.80
CA GLN A 406 9.24 -20.18 -41.95
C GLN A 406 10.28 -19.05 -42.05
N GLY A 407 10.64 -18.46 -40.91
CA GLY A 407 11.58 -17.33 -40.86
C GLY A 407 11.05 -16.02 -41.45
N GLN A 408 9.72 -15.85 -41.55
CA GLN A 408 9.07 -14.64 -42.03
C GLN A 408 8.20 -14.01 -40.93
N PHE A 409 7.99 -12.68 -41.01
CA PHE A 409 7.27 -11.91 -39.99
C PHE A 409 6.04 -11.16 -40.52
N GLY A 410 4.94 -11.22 -39.77
CA GLY A 410 3.74 -10.41 -39.98
C GLY A 410 3.85 -9.06 -39.29
N ARG A 411 4.27 -9.08 -38.01
CA ARG A 411 4.66 -7.87 -37.25
C ARG A 411 5.65 -8.24 -36.16
N VAL A 412 6.90 -7.77 -36.28
CA VAL A 412 7.89 -7.93 -35.22
C VAL A 412 7.45 -7.10 -34.01
N GLY A 413 7.44 -7.69 -32.82
CA GLY A 413 7.18 -6.98 -31.55
C GLY A 413 8.43 -6.85 -30.68
N GLY A 414 9.16 -7.96 -30.48
CA GLY A 414 10.30 -8.00 -29.56
C GLY A 414 11.36 -9.02 -29.99
N ILE A 415 12.57 -8.82 -29.49
CA ILE A 415 13.73 -9.67 -29.77
C ILE A 415 14.48 -10.03 -28.48
N GLY A 416 15.26 -11.11 -28.52
CA GLY A 416 16.20 -11.47 -27.47
C GLY A 416 17.25 -12.46 -27.96
N LEU A 417 18.35 -12.60 -27.21
CA LEU A 417 19.46 -13.51 -27.52
C LEU A 417 19.58 -14.60 -26.44
N ASP A 418 19.86 -15.85 -26.85
CA ASP A 418 20.33 -16.88 -25.92
C ASP A 418 21.85 -16.81 -25.70
N ALA A 419 22.37 -17.67 -24.80
CA ALA A 419 23.79 -17.73 -24.46
C ALA A 419 24.73 -18.16 -25.62
N GLN A 420 24.20 -18.53 -26.80
CA GLN A 420 24.97 -18.78 -28.02
C GLN A 420 24.85 -17.64 -29.05
N ASN A 421 24.19 -16.53 -28.67
CA ASN A 421 23.80 -15.42 -29.55
C ASN A 421 22.86 -15.85 -30.69
N ASN A 422 22.00 -16.85 -30.46
CA ASN A 422 20.89 -17.08 -31.38
C ASN A 422 19.80 -16.03 -31.13
N LEU A 423 19.34 -15.40 -32.20
CA LEU A 423 18.27 -14.40 -32.19
C LEU A 423 16.90 -15.08 -32.15
N TYR A 424 16.08 -14.66 -31.19
CA TYR A 424 14.65 -14.98 -31.13
C TYR A 424 13.86 -13.73 -31.51
N VAL A 425 12.88 -13.88 -32.40
CA VAL A 425 12.06 -12.78 -32.90
C VAL A 425 10.59 -13.10 -32.68
N LEU A 426 9.92 -12.30 -31.85
CA LEU A 426 8.49 -12.39 -31.57
C LEU A 426 7.69 -11.74 -32.70
N ASP A 427 6.85 -12.55 -33.36
CA ASP A 427 5.86 -12.11 -34.34
C ASP A 427 4.48 -12.07 -33.67
N THR A 428 4.05 -10.84 -33.35
CA THR A 428 2.80 -10.54 -32.65
C THR A 428 1.56 -10.72 -33.52
N LEU A 429 1.70 -10.68 -34.85
CA LEU A 429 0.57 -10.85 -35.77
C LEU A 429 0.31 -12.33 -36.08
N ASN A 430 1.38 -13.12 -36.21
CA ASN A 430 1.28 -14.57 -36.48
C ASN A 430 1.35 -15.46 -35.23
N ASN A 431 1.34 -14.87 -34.02
CA ASN A 431 1.44 -15.57 -32.73
C ASN A 431 2.59 -16.61 -32.71
N SER A 432 3.82 -16.17 -33.00
CA SER A 432 4.96 -17.09 -33.12
C SER A 432 6.29 -16.45 -32.73
N VAL A 433 7.28 -17.28 -32.39
CA VAL A 433 8.67 -16.85 -32.20
C VAL A 433 9.56 -17.61 -33.18
N SER A 434 10.32 -16.89 -34.01
CA SER A 434 11.30 -17.52 -34.92
C SER A 434 12.71 -17.39 -34.36
N LYS A 435 13.48 -18.48 -34.44
CA LYS A 435 14.88 -18.55 -34.00
C LYS A 435 15.84 -18.51 -35.19
N PHE A 436 16.93 -17.76 -35.08
CA PHE A 436 18.00 -17.63 -36.07
C PHE A 436 19.37 -17.74 -35.39
N ASP A 437 20.41 -18.18 -36.09
CA ASP A 437 21.79 -18.06 -35.60
C ASP A 437 22.34 -16.63 -35.80
N GLY A 438 23.53 -16.37 -35.25
CA GLY A 438 24.20 -15.07 -35.36
C GLY A 438 24.61 -14.63 -36.78
N THR A 439 24.41 -15.48 -37.80
CA THR A 439 24.55 -15.13 -39.24
C THR A 439 23.23 -14.72 -39.89
N GLY A 440 22.09 -14.86 -39.18
CA GLY A 440 20.74 -14.64 -39.71
C GLY A 440 20.12 -15.87 -40.37
N LYS A 441 20.74 -17.05 -40.26
CA LYS A 441 20.17 -18.29 -40.78
C LYS A 441 19.07 -18.80 -39.84
N PHE A 442 17.90 -19.07 -40.39
CA PHE A 442 16.76 -19.61 -39.66
C PHE A 442 17.03 -21.02 -39.09
N LEU A 443 16.66 -21.22 -37.82
CA LEU A 443 16.86 -22.45 -37.05
C LEU A 443 15.54 -23.14 -36.65
N GLY A 444 14.43 -22.42 -36.55
CA GLY A 444 13.13 -22.98 -36.19
C GLY A 444 12.06 -21.93 -35.86
N LYS A 445 10.78 -22.33 -35.85
CA LYS A 445 9.63 -21.48 -35.51
C LYS A 445 8.80 -22.16 -34.42
N ILE A 446 8.51 -21.42 -33.35
CA ILE A 446 7.65 -21.78 -32.24
C ILE A 446 6.29 -21.14 -32.49
N THR A 447 5.21 -21.92 -32.51
CA THR A 447 3.84 -21.40 -32.56
C THR A 447 3.32 -21.23 -31.13
N LEU A 448 2.85 -20.03 -30.80
CA LEU A 448 2.27 -19.72 -29.50
C LEU A 448 0.75 -20.05 -29.54
N PRO A 449 0.16 -20.56 -28.43
CA PRO A 449 -1.27 -20.85 -28.40
C PRO A 449 -2.09 -19.55 -28.48
N VAL A 450 -3.20 -19.59 -29.23
CA VAL A 450 -4.07 -18.44 -29.52
C VAL A 450 -4.90 -18.00 -28.30
N ALA A 451 -4.81 -18.74 -27.20
CA ALA A 451 -5.50 -18.46 -25.95
C ALA A 451 -4.58 -18.81 -24.78
N PHE A 452 -4.18 -17.80 -24.00
CA PHE A 452 -3.78 -18.00 -22.61
C PHE A 452 -5.03 -18.19 -21.74
N ALA A 453 -4.86 -18.38 -20.42
CA ALA A 453 -5.81 -19.08 -19.55
C ALA A 453 -7.28 -18.57 -19.59
N ASN A 454 -7.51 -17.33 -20.02
CA ASN A 454 -8.82 -16.67 -20.08
C ASN A 454 -9.41 -16.49 -21.50
N GLY A 455 -8.78 -17.05 -22.55
CA GLY A 455 -9.41 -17.23 -23.87
C GLY A 455 -9.57 -15.98 -24.75
N ASN A 456 -8.95 -14.84 -24.41
CA ASN A 456 -9.15 -13.57 -25.12
C ASN A 456 -7.91 -12.65 -25.05
N SER A 457 -6.73 -13.23 -25.29
CA SER A 457 -5.41 -12.63 -25.04
C SER A 457 -4.67 -12.22 -26.32
N ASN A 458 -4.24 -10.95 -26.41
CA ASN A 458 -3.27 -10.44 -27.38
C ASN A 458 -1.85 -10.48 -26.81
N LEU A 459 -0.86 -10.87 -27.61
CA LEU A 459 0.55 -10.75 -27.26
C LEU A 459 0.96 -9.27 -27.18
N GLY A 460 1.65 -8.90 -26.10
CA GLY A 460 2.38 -7.65 -25.99
C GLY A 460 3.65 -7.67 -26.86
N GLY A 461 4.27 -6.51 -27.05
CA GLY A 461 5.51 -6.41 -27.82
C GLY A 461 6.73 -7.03 -27.14
N GLN A 462 6.69 -7.22 -25.81
CA GLN A 462 7.90 -7.53 -25.04
C GLN A 462 8.12 -9.01 -24.78
N MET A 463 9.39 -9.40 -24.91
CA MET A 463 9.89 -10.75 -24.68
C MET A 463 11.29 -10.67 -24.05
N ALA A 464 11.59 -11.58 -23.12
CA ALA A 464 12.95 -11.90 -22.70
C ALA A 464 13.26 -13.39 -22.92
N VAL A 465 14.54 -13.70 -23.05
CA VAL A 465 15.05 -15.06 -23.29
C VAL A 465 16.11 -15.37 -22.24
N ASP A 466 16.00 -16.51 -21.54
CA ASP A 466 17.04 -16.92 -20.59
C ASP A 466 18.19 -17.68 -21.26
N LYS A 467 19.26 -17.95 -20.50
CA LYS A 467 20.46 -18.63 -21.01
C LYS A 467 20.21 -20.07 -21.50
N GLN A 468 19.08 -20.66 -21.17
CA GLN A 468 18.63 -21.99 -21.60
C GLN A 468 17.69 -21.92 -22.82
N GLY A 469 17.36 -20.70 -23.28
CA GLY A 469 16.49 -20.44 -24.43
C GLY A 469 15.00 -20.51 -24.10
N ASN A 470 14.61 -20.49 -22.82
CA ASN A 470 13.19 -20.35 -22.44
C ASN A 470 12.73 -18.92 -22.70
N LEU A 471 11.46 -18.76 -23.06
CA LEU A 471 10.87 -17.49 -23.48
C LEU A 471 9.93 -16.98 -22.39
N TYR A 472 10.00 -15.68 -22.12
CA TYR A 472 9.12 -14.97 -21.18
C TYR A 472 8.47 -13.84 -21.95
N ILE A 473 7.17 -13.95 -22.24
CA ILE A 473 6.46 -13.06 -23.16
C ILE A 473 5.32 -12.35 -22.42
N GLN A 474 5.19 -11.04 -22.60
CA GLN A 474 4.07 -10.29 -22.08
C GLN A 474 2.80 -10.61 -22.88
N GLY A 475 1.72 -11.02 -22.20
CA GLY A 475 0.37 -11.11 -22.75
C GLY A 475 -0.52 -9.99 -22.19
N SER A 476 -1.65 -9.77 -22.85
CA SER A 476 -2.71 -8.86 -22.39
C SER A 476 -4.09 -9.37 -22.78
N TYR A 477 -5.09 -9.29 -21.92
CA TYR A 477 -6.45 -9.77 -22.22
C TYR A 477 -7.53 -8.82 -21.70
N ILE A 478 -8.68 -8.81 -22.39
CA ILE A 478 -9.84 -8.01 -21.99
C ILE A 478 -10.52 -8.69 -20.80
N PHE A 479 -10.42 -8.08 -19.61
CA PHE A 479 -11.02 -8.59 -18.37
C PHE A 479 -12.46 -8.09 -18.18
N SER A 480 -12.76 -6.86 -18.62
CA SER A 480 -14.12 -6.30 -18.63
C SER A 480 -14.28 -5.30 -19.79
N LYS A 481 -15.50 -4.79 -20.03
CA LYS A 481 -15.81 -3.92 -21.19
C LYS A 481 -14.85 -2.72 -21.37
N ASN A 482 -14.22 -2.24 -20.29
CA ASN A 482 -13.29 -1.11 -20.30
C ASN A 482 -11.93 -1.42 -19.63
N GLN A 483 -11.57 -2.70 -19.40
CA GLN A 483 -10.33 -3.06 -18.69
C GLN A 483 -9.52 -4.14 -19.41
N MET A 484 -8.25 -3.83 -19.64
CA MET A 484 -7.20 -4.75 -20.06
C MET A 484 -6.41 -5.20 -18.82
N LYS A 485 -6.16 -6.50 -18.68
CA LYS A 485 -5.17 -7.06 -17.75
C LYS A 485 -3.93 -7.52 -18.54
N TYR A 486 -2.80 -7.65 -17.86
CA TYR A 486 -1.57 -8.19 -18.41
C TYR A 486 -1.19 -9.48 -17.68
N GLU A 487 -0.43 -10.33 -18.37
CA GLU A 487 0.10 -11.60 -17.86
C GLU A 487 1.53 -11.79 -18.39
N ILE A 488 2.35 -12.60 -17.73
CA ILE A 488 3.65 -13.03 -18.28
C ILE A 488 3.58 -14.53 -18.54
N VAL A 489 3.88 -14.95 -19.77
CA VAL A 489 3.80 -16.36 -20.18
C VAL A 489 5.19 -16.93 -20.38
N LYS A 490 5.46 -18.07 -19.73
CA LYS A 490 6.72 -18.81 -19.86
C LYS A 490 6.58 -19.99 -20.82
N PHE A 491 7.46 -20.07 -21.81
CA PHE A 491 7.64 -21.22 -22.68
C PHE A 491 9.04 -21.81 -22.51
N ASN A 492 9.20 -23.11 -22.71
CA ASN A 492 10.53 -23.72 -22.75
C ASN A 492 11.21 -23.48 -24.12
N SER A 493 12.48 -23.87 -24.24
CA SER A 493 13.26 -23.73 -25.48
C SER A 493 12.77 -24.56 -26.68
N GLN A 494 11.78 -25.44 -26.48
CA GLN A 494 11.08 -26.17 -27.53
C GLN A 494 9.72 -25.51 -27.89
N GLY A 495 9.35 -24.42 -27.22
CA GLY A 495 8.09 -23.69 -27.45
C GLY A 495 6.87 -24.27 -26.73
N ALA A 496 7.03 -25.23 -25.83
CA ALA A 496 5.92 -25.72 -25.01
C ALA A 496 5.64 -24.74 -23.86
N LEU A 497 4.35 -24.47 -23.61
CA LEU A 497 3.90 -23.67 -22.46
C LEU A 497 4.35 -24.35 -21.15
N VAL A 498 5.03 -23.60 -20.29
CA VAL A 498 5.49 -24.06 -18.96
C VAL A 498 4.55 -23.56 -17.88
N THR A 499 4.22 -22.27 -17.90
CA THR A 499 3.32 -21.64 -16.94
C THR A 499 2.85 -20.27 -17.45
N VAL A 500 1.72 -19.81 -16.91
CA VAL A 500 1.25 -18.42 -17.03
C VAL A 500 1.37 -17.78 -15.66
N TRP A 501 1.91 -16.58 -15.60
CA TRP A 501 1.90 -15.72 -14.42
C TRP A 501 0.81 -14.67 -14.65
N ASP A 502 -0.41 -15.04 -14.29
CA ASP A 502 -1.50 -14.11 -14.08
C ASP A 502 -1.57 -13.74 -12.59
N ASP A 503 -2.04 -12.53 -12.30
CA ASP A 503 -2.46 -12.23 -10.94
C ASP A 503 -3.62 -13.14 -10.59
N GLN A 504 -3.45 -13.98 -9.58
CA GLN A 504 -4.52 -14.76 -8.94
C GLN A 504 -5.43 -13.83 -8.10
N ASN A 505 -5.80 -12.68 -8.68
CA ASN A 505 -6.74 -11.70 -8.16
C ASN A 505 -8.16 -12.30 -8.26
N ILE A 506 -8.46 -13.16 -7.30
CA ILE A 506 -9.82 -13.55 -6.93
C ILE A 506 -10.59 -12.24 -6.69
N SER A 507 -11.69 -12.02 -7.42
CA SER A 507 -12.60 -10.90 -7.22
C SER A 507 -13.85 -11.41 -6.49
N PRO A 508 -13.79 -11.60 -5.16
CA PRO A 508 -14.81 -12.29 -4.41
C PRO A 508 -16.13 -11.53 -4.39
N ARG A 509 -17.24 -12.23 -4.68
CA ARG A 509 -18.61 -11.69 -4.63
C ARG A 509 -19.39 -12.10 -3.40
N ASP A 510 -19.01 -13.22 -2.79
CA ASP A 510 -19.57 -13.73 -1.53
C ASP A 510 -18.59 -14.77 -0.98
N PHE A 511 -18.68 -15.06 0.32
CA PHE A 511 -17.89 -16.11 0.94
C PHE A 511 -18.59 -16.74 2.14
N SER A 512 -18.20 -17.96 2.45
CA SER A 512 -18.61 -18.67 3.66
C SER A 512 -17.39 -19.34 4.32
N LEU A 513 -17.55 -19.92 5.50
CA LEU A 513 -16.47 -20.52 6.28
C LEU A 513 -16.90 -21.83 6.95
N ASP A 514 -15.99 -22.79 7.03
CA ASP A 514 -16.22 -24.03 7.79
C ASP A 514 -15.83 -23.89 9.27
N GLY A 515 -16.15 -24.91 10.08
CA GLY A 515 -15.81 -24.96 11.51
C GLY A 515 -14.31 -25.07 11.82
N GLN A 516 -13.43 -25.05 10.81
CA GLN A 516 -11.96 -24.95 10.97
C GLN A 516 -11.44 -23.56 10.59
N GLY A 517 -12.31 -22.66 10.09
CA GLY A 517 -11.93 -21.35 9.59
C GLY A 517 -11.39 -21.34 8.16
N ASN A 518 -11.56 -22.41 7.38
CA ASN A 518 -11.27 -22.38 5.95
C ASN A 518 -12.33 -21.53 5.23
N PHE A 519 -11.90 -20.69 4.28
CA PHE A 519 -12.80 -19.83 3.50
C PHE A 519 -13.26 -20.53 2.22
N PHE A 520 -14.51 -20.32 1.84
CA PHE A 520 -15.11 -20.75 0.59
C PHE A 520 -15.58 -19.52 -0.16
N VAL A 521 -14.81 -19.13 -1.17
CA VAL A 521 -14.86 -17.81 -1.79
C VAL A 521 -15.36 -17.95 -3.22
N VAL A 522 -16.39 -17.19 -3.57
CA VAL A 522 -16.97 -17.14 -4.92
C VAL A 522 -16.35 -15.98 -5.69
N ASP A 523 -15.72 -16.24 -6.84
CA ASP A 523 -15.19 -15.22 -7.75
C ASP A 523 -15.60 -15.55 -9.19
N GLY A 524 -16.37 -14.67 -9.81
CA GLY A 524 -16.93 -14.92 -11.13
C GLY A 524 -17.75 -16.22 -11.16
N PRO A 525 -17.39 -17.20 -12.03
CA PRO A 525 -17.97 -18.53 -12.08
C PRO A 525 -17.13 -19.60 -11.32
N LYS A 526 -16.09 -19.19 -10.57
CA LYS A 526 -15.24 -20.07 -9.78
C LYS A 526 -15.60 -20.03 -8.30
N VAL A 527 -15.29 -21.12 -7.63
CA VAL A 527 -15.27 -21.24 -6.17
C VAL A 527 -13.89 -21.69 -5.74
N TYR A 528 -13.30 -21.00 -4.77
CA TYR A 528 -12.01 -21.29 -4.19
C TYR A 528 -12.21 -21.74 -2.74
N LYS A 529 -11.51 -22.79 -2.33
CA LYS A 529 -11.30 -23.12 -0.92
C LYS A 529 -9.95 -22.60 -0.50
N LEU A 530 -9.90 -21.74 0.52
CA LEU A 530 -8.68 -21.19 1.10
C LEU A 530 -8.51 -21.68 2.54
N ASP A 531 -7.27 -21.83 3.00
CA ASP A 531 -7.00 -22.03 4.43
C ASP A 531 -7.18 -20.71 5.23
N PRO A 532 -7.10 -20.71 6.57
CA PRO A 532 -7.21 -19.49 7.38
C PRO A 532 -6.15 -18.42 7.08
N ASN A 533 -5.09 -18.76 6.33
CA ASN A 533 -4.01 -17.87 5.88
C ASN A 533 -4.15 -17.49 4.40
N PHE A 534 -5.32 -17.69 3.79
CA PHE A 534 -5.66 -17.36 2.40
C PHE A 534 -4.90 -18.15 1.34
N LYS A 535 -4.23 -19.24 1.71
CA LYS A 535 -3.62 -20.14 0.74
C LYS A 535 -4.72 -20.93 0.04
N VAL A 536 -4.78 -20.85 -1.29
CA VAL A 536 -5.66 -21.70 -2.11
C VAL A 536 -5.33 -23.17 -1.86
N LEU A 537 -6.31 -23.92 -1.34
CA LEU A 537 -6.26 -25.37 -1.13
C LEU A 537 -6.79 -26.12 -2.35
N THR A 538 -7.84 -25.61 -2.98
CA THR A 538 -8.43 -26.12 -4.23
C THR A 538 -9.34 -25.05 -4.86
N SER A 539 -9.64 -25.18 -6.14
CA SER A 539 -10.67 -24.38 -6.81
C SER A 539 -11.40 -25.20 -7.89
N TRP A 540 -12.65 -24.83 -8.15
CA TRP A 540 -13.51 -25.44 -9.16
C TRP A 540 -14.47 -24.40 -9.74
N GLY A 541 -15.27 -24.78 -10.72
CA GLY A 541 -16.18 -23.87 -11.40
C GLY A 541 -15.60 -23.26 -12.68
N LYS A 542 -16.47 -22.99 -13.64
CA LYS A 542 -16.23 -22.29 -14.90
C LYS A 542 -17.56 -21.80 -15.48
N SER A 543 -17.51 -20.84 -16.39
CA SER A 543 -18.71 -20.34 -17.08
C SER A 543 -19.41 -21.48 -17.84
N GLY A 544 -20.72 -21.63 -17.64
CA GLY A 544 -21.51 -22.64 -18.34
C GLY A 544 -22.85 -22.96 -17.66
N SER A 545 -23.40 -24.13 -17.95
CA SER A 545 -24.71 -24.58 -17.42
C SER A 545 -24.76 -26.05 -17.01
N GLY A 546 -23.71 -26.83 -17.28
CA GLY A 546 -23.54 -28.20 -16.78
C GLY A 546 -23.30 -28.28 -15.28
N ASN A 547 -23.13 -29.50 -14.76
CA ASN A 547 -22.83 -29.74 -13.35
C ASN A 547 -21.43 -29.23 -13.00
N GLY A 548 -21.30 -28.42 -11.97
CA GLY A 548 -20.05 -27.73 -11.63
C GLY A 548 -19.73 -26.53 -12.55
N GLU A 549 -20.68 -26.10 -13.39
CA GLU A 549 -20.59 -24.87 -14.18
C GLU A 549 -21.60 -23.84 -13.66
N PHE A 550 -21.32 -22.56 -13.90
CA PHE A 550 -22.11 -21.45 -13.36
C PHE A 550 -22.27 -20.32 -14.38
N GLY A 551 -23.41 -19.63 -14.34
CA GLY A 551 -23.65 -18.38 -15.07
C GLY A 551 -23.40 -17.16 -14.19
N PHE A 552 -24.06 -17.11 -13.03
CA PHE A 552 -23.89 -16.03 -12.04
C PHE A 552 -24.18 -16.57 -10.64
N ILE A 553 -23.13 -16.77 -9.85
CA ILE A 553 -23.26 -17.15 -8.45
C ILE A 553 -23.68 -15.91 -7.65
N SER A 554 -24.74 -16.03 -6.84
CA SER A 554 -25.28 -14.97 -5.97
C SER A 554 -25.14 -15.25 -4.48
N GLY A 555 -24.81 -16.48 -4.07
CA GLY A 555 -24.58 -16.81 -2.67
C GLY A 555 -23.93 -18.18 -2.46
N ILE A 556 -23.22 -18.32 -1.35
CA ILE A 556 -22.59 -19.58 -0.92
C ILE A 556 -22.84 -19.87 0.57
N ASN A 557 -23.07 -21.14 0.90
CA ASN A 557 -23.24 -21.56 2.30
C ASN A 557 -22.75 -23.00 2.53
N LEU A 558 -22.51 -23.37 3.78
CA LEU A 558 -22.10 -24.73 4.17
C LEU A 558 -23.07 -25.31 5.20
N ASP A 559 -23.21 -26.64 5.20
CA ASP A 559 -23.84 -27.36 6.32
C ASP A 559 -22.81 -27.82 7.37
N GLY A 560 -23.31 -28.32 8.50
CA GLY A 560 -22.47 -28.85 9.59
C GLY A 560 -21.65 -30.11 9.25
N GLN A 561 -21.79 -30.67 8.04
CA GLN A 561 -20.94 -31.75 7.53
C GLN A 561 -19.85 -31.23 6.57
N GLY A 562 -19.87 -29.94 6.24
CA GLY A 562 -18.96 -29.31 5.30
C GLY A 562 -19.35 -29.52 3.84
N ASN A 563 -20.60 -29.91 3.53
CA ASN A 563 -21.08 -29.82 2.14
C ASN A 563 -21.35 -28.35 1.79
N ILE A 564 -21.07 -27.99 0.54
CA ILE A 564 -21.08 -26.62 0.05
C ILE A 564 -22.28 -26.44 -0.88
N TYR A 565 -23.07 -25.40 -0.65
CA TYR A 565 -24.26 -25.05 -1.42
C TYR A 565 -23.99 -23.73 -2.15
N VAL A 566 -23.94 -23.79 -3.48
CA VAL A 566 -23.65 -22.64 -4.34
C VAL A 566 -24.90 -22.29 -5.13
N LEU A 567 -25.40 -21.07 -4.95
CA LEU A 567 -26.63 -20.58 -5.55
C LEU A 567 -26.33 -19.83 -6.85
N ASP A 568 -26.89 -20.31 -7.96
CA ASP A 568 -26.81 -19.63 -9.26
C ASP A 568 -28.12 -18.90 -9.56
N ASN A 569 -28.06 -17.57 -9.58
CA ASN A 569 -29.19 -16.70 -9.85
C ASN A 569 -29.72 -16.89 -11.28
N THR A 570 -28.80 -16.94 -12.26
CA THR A 570 -29.16 -17.00 -13.70
C THR A 570 -29.67 -18.36 -14.13
N LEU A 571 -29.13 -19.45 -13.56
CA LEU A 571 -29.58 -20.82 -13.81
C LEU A 571 -30.71 -21.24 -12.87
N ASN A 572 -31.10 -20.37 -11.92
CA ASN A 572 -32.22 -20.54 -10.99
C ASN A 572 -32.12 -21.87 -10.20
N ARG A 573 -30.92 -22.22 -9.73
CA ARG A 573 -30.62 -23.51 -9.10
C ARG A 573 -29.60 -23.39 -7.96
N VAL A 574 -29.67 -24.33 -7.03
CA VAL A 574 -28.60 -24.61 -6.05
C VAL A 574 -27.81 -25.83 -6.54
N GLN A 575 -26.48 -25.75 -6.49
CA GLN A 575 -25.60 -26.90 -6.68
C GLN A 575 -24.91 -27.25 -5.36
N LYS A 576 -24.89 -28.54 -5.03
CA LYS A 576 -24.27 -29.11 -3.83
C LYS A 576 -22.94 -29.77 -4.18
N PHE A 577 -21.91 -29.49 -3.40
CA PHE A 577 -20.56 -30.06 -3.53
C PHE A 577 -20.08 -30.65 -2.20
N ASP A 578 -19.10 -31.55 -2.23
CA ASP A 578 -18.34 -31.93 -1.03
C ASP A 578 -17.29 -30.88 -0.67
N ASN A 579 -16.61 -31.10 0.47
CA ASN A 579 -15.58 -30.22 1.02
C ASN A 579 -14.27 -30.18 0.18
N GLN A 580 -14.27 -30.83 -0.99
CA GLN A 580 -13.17 -30.87 -1.96
C GLN A 580 -13.58 -30.25 -3.31
N GLY A 581 -14.83 -29.78 -3.44
CA GLY A 581 -15.35 -29.15 -4.67
C GLY A 581 -15.92 -30.14 -5.69
N LYS A 582 -16.12 -31.41 -5.32
CA LYS A 582 -16.75 -32.40 -6.21
C LYS A 582 -18.26 -32.22 -6.18
N PHE A 583 -18.86 -32.13 -7.37
CA PHE A 583 -20.32 -32.07 -7.52
C PHE A 583 -21.01 -33.31 -6.93
N LEU A 584 -22.07 -33.08 -6.14
CA LEU A 584 -22.90 -34.12 -5.52
C LEU A 584 -24.32 -34.14 -6.12
N SER A 585 -25.00 -32.99 -6.14
CA SER A 585 -26.37 -32.87 -6.66
C SER A 585 -26.70 -31.42 -7.04
N ALA A 586 -27.85 -31.22 -7.70
CA ALA A 586 -28.42 -29.90 -7.97
C ALA A 586 -29.95 -29.96 -7.89
N PHE A 587 -30.58 -28.86 -7.51
CA PHE A 587 -32.03 -28.69 -7.47
C PHE A 587 -32.43 -27.24 -7.74
N GLY A 588 -33.70 -27.02 -8.05
CA GLY A 588 -34.19 -25.73 -8.58
C GLY A 588 -34.21 -25.70 -10.11
N SER A 589 -35.16 -24.93 -10.64
CA SER A 589 -35.30 -24.63 -12.07
C SER A 589 -36.18 -23.37 -12.22
N TYR A 590 -36.02 -22.63 -13.31
CA TYR A 590 -36.81 -21.42 -13.59
C TYR A 590 -38.32 -21.73 -13.65
N ALA A 591 -39.08 -21.29 -12.63
CA ALA A 591 -40.55 -21.18 -12.60
C ALA A 591 -41.04 -20.71 -11.20
N LYS A 592 -42.34 -20.87 -10.90
CA LYS A 592 -43.01 -20.37 -9.67
C LYS A 592 -43.61 -21.46 -8.76
N GLY A 593 -43.47 -22.73 -9.15
CA GLY A 593 -44.02 -23.87 -8.41
C GLY A 593 -43.15 -24.32 -7.23
N PRO A 594 -43.62 -25.30 -6.45
CA PRO A 594 -42.82 -25.95 -5.41
C PRO A 594 -41.50 -26.50 -5.97
N GLY A 595 -40.38 -26.10 -5.36
CA GLY A 595 -39.04 -26.54 -5.77
C GLY A 595 -38.52 -25.89 -7.07
N GLN A 596 -39.23 -24.91 -7.60
CA GLN A 596 -38.82 -24.07 -8.72
C GLN A 596 -38.47 -22.67 -8.20
N LEU A 597 -37.46 -22.02 -8.75
CA LEU A 597 -36.91 -20.75 -8.26
C LEU A 597 -36.95 -19.69 -9.37
N TYR A 598 -37.02 -18.41 -9.00
CA TYR A 598 -36.95 -17.29 -9.92
C TYR A 598 -36.10 -16.14 -9.34
N HIS A 599 -34.90 -15.95 -9.92
CA HIS A 599 -33.82 -15.09 -9.42
C HIS A 599 -33.60 -15.23 -7.90
N PRO A 600 -33.16 -16.40 -7.41
CA PRO A 600 -32.88 -16.57 -6.00
C PRO A 600 -31.60 -15.81 -5.58
N TYR A 601 -31.56 -15.29 -4.35
CA TYR A 601 -30.45 -14.44 -3.88
C TYR A 601 -29.64 -15.01 -2.72
N GLY A 602 -30.30 -15.53 -1.68
CA GLY A 602 -29.66 -16.06 -0.48
C GLY A 602 -29.93 -17.56 -0.31
N VAL A 603 -28.94 -18.26 0.23
CA VAL A 603 -29.03 -19.67 0.61
C VAL A 603 -28.44 -19.88 2.02
N THR A 604 -29.10 -20.69 2.85
CA THR A 604 -28.60 -21.05 4.19
C THR A 604 -29.05 -22.45 4.59
N THR A 605 -28.45 -23.03 5.63
CA THR A 605 -28.81 -24.35 6.16
C THR A 605 -29.15 -24.31 7.65
N ASP A 606 -29.97 -25.25 8.12
CA ASP A 606 -30.18 -25.49 9.55
C ASP A 606 -29.36 -26.70 10.07
N SER A 607 -29.36 -26.89 11.38
CA SER A 607 -28.63 -27.98 12.06
C SER A 607 -29.12 -29.39 11.71
N GLN A 608 -30.25 -29.53 10.99
CA GLN A 608 -30.77 -30.79 10.47
C GLN A 608 -30.39 -31.01 8.99
N GLY A 609 -29.67 -30.06 8.37
CA GLY A 609 -29.32 -30.09 6.96
C GLY A 609 -30.47 -29.72 6.03
N ASN A 610 -31.55 -29.09 6.53
CA ASN A 610 -32.53 -28.48 5.63
C ASN A 610 -31.95 -27.21 5.01
N ILE A 611 -32.27 -26.96 3.75
CA ILE A 611 -31.74 -25.84 2.96
C ILE A 611 -32.86 -24.82 2.76
N TYR A 612 -32.57 -23.54 2.96
CA TYR A 612 -33.53 -22.45 2.79
C TYR A 612 -33.02 -21.49 1.72
N VAL A 613 -33.89 -21.08 0.80
CA VAL A 613 -33.56 -20.22 -0.33
C VAL A 613 -34.54 -19.05 -0.40
N THR A 614 -34.05 -17.81 -0.52
CA THR A 614 -34.88 -16.65 -0.86
C THR A 614 -35.13 -16.63 -2.36
N ASP A 615 -36.41 -16.77 -2.72
CA ASP A 615 -36.89 -16.86 -4.09
C ASP A 615 -37.45 -15.48 -4.50
N ALA A 616 -36.51 -14.56 -4.79
CA ALA A 616 -36.75 -13.12 -4.66
C ALA A 616 -37.85 -12.59 -5.57
N GLN A 617 -37.88 -12.99 -6.85
CA GLN A 617 -38.90 -12.53 -7.80
C GLN A 617 -40.28 -13.21 -7.58
N ASN A 618 -40.33 -14.27 -6.79
CA ASN A 618 -41.59 -14.86 -6.32
C ASN A 618 -41.99 -14.34 -4.91
N ALA A 619 -41.20 -13.45 -4.30
CA ALA A 619 -41.46 -12.84 -3.00
C ALA A 619 -41.76 -13.87 -1.90
N GLN A 620 -40.95 -14.94 -1.84
CA GLN A 620 -41.13 -16.05 -0.90
C GLN A 620 -39.79 -16.65 -0.46
N VAL A 621 -39.84 -17.47 0.59
CA VAL A 621 -38.75 -18.38 0.99
C VAL A 621 -39.22 -19.81 0.71
N GLN A 622 -38.33 -20.65 0.16
CA GLN A 622 -38.57 -22.09 0.01
C GLN A 622 -37.59 -22.89 0.88
N LYS A 623 -38.10 -23.93 1.53
CA LYS A 623 -37.34 -24.89 2.34
C LYS A 623 -37.26 -26.23 1.61
N PHE A 624 -36.09 -26.84 1.64
CA PHE A 624 -35.75 -28.13 1.05
C PHE A 624 -35.10 -29.05 2.10
N ASP A 625 -35.14 -30.36 1.87
CA ASP A 625 -34.34 -31.32 2.63
C ASP A 625 -32.87 -31.37 2.13
N ASN A 626 -32.03 -32.14 2.82
CA ASN A 626 -30.61 -32.33 2.50
C ASN A 626 -30.34 -33.02 1.13
N ALA A 627 -31.38 -33.59 0.50
CA ALA A 627 -31.34 -34.17 -0.84
C ALA A 627 -31.83 -33.20 -1.93
N GLY A 628 -32.38 -32.04 -1.56
CA GLY A 628 -32.93 -31.04 -2.48
C GLY A 628 -34.42 -31.23 -2.80
N ASN A 629 -35.15 -32.06 -2.04
CA ASN A 629 -36.61 -32.18 -2.19
C ASN A 629 -37.31 -30.99 -1.51
N PHE A 630 -38.32 -30.43 -2.16
CA PHE A 630 -39.14 -29.36 -1.59
C PHE A 630 -39.91 -29.84 -0.34
N LEU A 631 -39.90 -29.03 0.72
CA LEU A 631 -40.63 -29.28 1.97
C LEU A 631 -41.78 -28.29 2.18
N LEU A 632 -41.50 -26.98 2.16
CA LEU A 632 -42.50 -25.93 2.34
C LEU A 632 -42.07 -24.60 1.71
N ARG A 633 -43.02 -23.66 1.59
CA ARG A 633 -42.76 -22.26 1.22
C ARG A 633 -43.65 -21.32 2.01
N PHE A 634 -43.16 -20.11 2.26
CA PHE A 634 -43.90 -19.05 2.94
C PHE A 634 -43.47 -17.68 2.40
N GLY A 635 -44.34 -16.67 2.58
CA GLY A 635 -44.20 -15.36 1.94
C GLY A 635 -45.21 -15.14 0.82
N SER A 636 -45.44 -13.87 0.50
CA SER A 636 -46.20 -13.41 -0.67
C SER A 636 -45.81 -11.96 -0.98
N PHE A 637 -46.05 -11.49 -2.20
CA PHE A 637 -45.71 -10.11 -2.57
C PHE A 637 -46.45 -9.07 -1.71
N GLY A 638 -45.70 -8.14 -1.12
CA GLY A 638 -46.24 -7.02 -0.35
C GLY A 638 -45.29 -6.50 0.73
N THR A 639 -45.79 -5.61 1.58
CA THR A 639 -45.01 -4.97 2.66
C THR A 639 -45.66 -5.16 4.04
N GLY A 640 -46.60 -6.09 4.18
CA GLY A 640 -47.19 -6.52 5.45
C GLY A 640 -46.35 -7.53 6.23
N ASN A 641 -46.88 -8.01 7.35
CA ASN A 641 -46.26 -9.11 8.12
C ASN A 641 -46.37 -10.41 7.31
N GLY A 642 -45.26 -11.13 7.14
CA GLY A 642 -45.20 -12.34 6.32
C GLY A 642 -45.31 -12.08 4.81
N GLN A 643 -45.09 -10.83 4.38
CA GLN A 643 -45.01 -10.44 2.97
C GLN A 643 -43.61 -9.89 2.66
N PHE A 644 -43.20 -10.02 1.40
CA PHE A 644 -41.92 -9.54 0.92
C PHE A 644 -42.05 -8.72 -0.37
N ASN A 645 -41.20 -7.73 -0.58
CA ASN A 645 -41.07 -6.99 -1.83
C ASN A 645 -39.86 -7.49 -2.64
N TYR A 646 -38.71 -7.72 -1.99
CA TYR A 646 -37.52 -8.30 -2.61
C TYR A 646 -36.63 -9.02 -1.59
N PRO A 647 -36.98 -10.23 -1.13
CA PRO A 647 -36.25 -10.91 -0.06
C PRO A 647 -34.85 -11.34 -0.52
N SER A 648 -33.83 -11.04 0.27
CA SER A 648 -32.41 -11.20 -0.10
C SER A 648 -31.64 -12.09 0.87
N GLY A 649 -31.12 -11.53 1.97
CA GLY A 649 -30.34 -12.25 2.96
C GLY A 649 -31.20 -13.16 3.82
N ILE A 650 -30.66 -14.31 4.21
CA ILE A 650 -31.36 -15.33 4.99
C ILE A 650 -30.42 -16.03 5.98
N GLY A 651 -30.92 -16.36 7.16
CA GLY A 651 -30.18 -17.08 8.20
C GLY A 651 -31.11 -17.77 9.19
N VAL A 652 -30.58 -18.74 9.96
CA VAL A 652 -31.38 -19.60 10.84
C VAL A 652 -30.76 -19.69 12.24
N ASP A 653 -31.54 -19.41 13.29
CA ASP A 653 -31.09 -19.51 14.70
C ASP A 653 -31.05 -20.94 15.24
N SER A 654 -30.58 -21.12 16.47
CA SER A 654 -30.36 -22.44 17.09
C SER A 654 -31.66 -23.24 17.28
N ALA A 655 -32.81 -22.54 17.37
CA ALA A 655 -34.14 -23.13 17.48
C ALA A 655 -34.79 -23.43 16.10
N GLY A 656 -34.13 -23.07 15.00
CA GLY A 656 -34.63 -23.27 13.64
C GLY A 656 -35.57 -22.16 13.16
N ASN A 657 -35.58 -20.98 13.80
CA ASN A 657 -36.31 -19.82 13.29
C ASN A 657 -35.53 -19.16 12.15
N ILE A 658 -36.24 -18.72 11.11
CA ILE A 658 -35.68 -18.14 9.89
C ILE A 658 -35.79 -16.62 9.97
N TYR A 659 -34.69 -15.93 9.65
CA TYR A 659 -34.60 -14.49 9.52
C TYR A 659 -34.40 -14.15 8.06
N VAL A 660 -35.10 -13.13 7.56
CA VAL A 660 -35.07 -12.72 6.15
C VAL A 660 -34.92 -11.20 6.07
N THR A 661 -33.95 -10.70 5.31
CA THR A 661 -33.90 -9.28 4.94
C THR A 661 -34.76 -9.00 3.72
N ASP A 662 -35.44 -7.86 3.71
CA ASP A 662 -36.18 -7.37 2.55
C ASP A 662 -35.70 -5.95 2.18
N PRO A 663 -34.66 -5.84 1.34
CA PRO A 663 -34.22 -4.58 0.74
C PRO A 663 -35.36 -3.77 0.10
N GLY A 664 -36.32 -4.45 -0.55
CA GLY A 664 -37.44 -3.80 -1.23
C GLY A 664 -38.43 -3.16 -0.27
N ALA A 665 -38.51 -3.62 0.98
CA ALA A 665 -39.41 -3.08 2.00
C ALA A 665 -38.68 -2.47 3.21
N ASN A 666 -37.35 -2.33 3.15
CA ASN A 666 -36.47 -1.82 4.22
C ASN A 666 -36.80 -2.40 5.60
N ASN A 667 -36.90 -3.74 5.68
CA ASN A 667 -37.20 -4.43 6.94
C ASN A 667 -36.49 -5.79 7.05
N ILE A 668 -36.56 -6.36 8.26
CA ILE A 668 -36.14 -7.72 8.58
C ILE A 668 -37.32 -8.42 9.26
N GLN A 669 -37.57 -9.67 8.90
CA GLN A 669 -38.66 -10.49 9.44
C GLN A 669 -38.14 -11.82 9.98
N LYS A 670 -38.69 -12.25 11.13
CA LYS A 670 -38.44 -13.56 11.76
C LYS A 670 -39.66 -14.47 11.63
N PHE A 671 -39.41 -15.74 11.33
CA PHE A 671 -40.40 -16.80 11.16
C PHE A 671 -40.01 -18.05 11.95
N ASP A 672 -40.97 -18.87 12.36
CA ASP A 672 -40.67 -20.18 12.93
C ASP A 672 -40.29 -21.21 11.84
N LYS A 673 -39.84 -22.40 12.27
CA LYS A 673 -39.46 -23.52 11.40
C LYS A 673 -40.56 -24.07 10.47
N ALA A 674 -41.82 -23.65 10.68
CA ALA A 674 -42.98 -24.00 9.85
C ALA A 674 -43.38 -22.86 8.89
N GLY A 675 -42.69 -21.71 8.95
CA GLY A 675 -42.97 -20.54 8.13
C GLY A 675 -43.99 -19.56 8.72
N ASN A 676 -44.37 -19.71 10.00
CA ASN A 676 -45.28 -18.77 10.66
C ASN A 676 -44.51 -17.49 11.04
N PHE A 677 -45.09 -16.32 10.76
CA PHE A 677 -44.52 -15.03 11.13
C PHE A 677 -44.43 -14.87 12.66
N LEU A 678 -43.29 -14.38 13.15
CA LEU A 678 -43.04 -14.10 14.57
C LEU A 678 -42.93 -12.58 14.84
N TRP A 679 -41.98 -11.89 14.20
CA TRP A 679 -41.79 -10.44 14.36
C TRP A 679 -41.20 -9.77 13.12
N ARG A 680 -41.29 -8.44 13.08
CA ARG A 680 -40.66 -7.58 12.05
C ARG A 680 -40.03 -6.33 12.67
N LYS A 681 -38.79 -6.03 12.30
CA LYS A 681 -38.15 -4.72 12.54
C LYS A 681 -38.12 -3.94 11.22
N ASN A 682 -38.82 -2.82 11.20
CA ASN A 682 -38.82 -1.88 10.07
C ASN A 682 -37.67 -0.88 10.21
N ASN A 683 -37.27 -0.26 9.10
CA ASN A 683 -36.48 0.98 9.13
C ASN A 683 -37.23 2.08 9.89
N ASP A 684 -36.57 2.67 10.89
CA ASP A 684 -37.06 3.83 11.62
C ASP A 684 -35.97 4.92 11.76
N ALA A 685 -36.36 6.11 12.24
CA ALA A 685 -35.47 7.28 12.25
C ALA A 685 -34.41 7.28 13.37
N LYS A 686 -34.46 6.31 14.29
CA LYS A 686 -33.45 6.12 15.35
C LYS A 686 -32.54 4.94 15.02
N ASP A 687 -33.15 3.86 14.55
CA ASP A 687 -32.52 2.59 14.21
C ASP A 687 -32.65 2.34 12.69
N THR A 688 -31.92 3.12 11.90
CA THR A 688 -31.99 3.02 10.44
C THR A 688 -31.63 1.62 9.94
N LEU A 689 -32.40 1.11 8.99
CA LEU A 689 -32.25 -0.19 8.33
C LEU A 689 -32.53 0.00 6.84
N LEU A 690 -31.73 0.88 6.21
CA LEU A 690 -31.85 1.19 4.80
C LEU A 690 -31.15 0.13 3.95
N ALA A 691 -31.91 -0.48 3.04
CA ALA A 691 -31.49 -1.56 2.15
C ALA A 691 -30.72 -2.69 2.88
N PRO A 692 -31.34 -3.46 3.79
CA PRO A 692 -30.68 -4.58 4.46
C PRO A 692 -30.40 -5.72 3.46
N LEU A 693 -29.15 -5.92 3.05
CA LEU A 693 -28.78 -6.80 1.92
C LEU A 693 -28.53 -8.26 2.34
N GLN A 694 -27.63 -8.46 3.31
CA GLN A 694 -27.16 -9.76 3.80
C GLN A 694 -27.28 -9.79 5.33
N LEU A 695 -27.46 -10.99 5.91
CA LEU A 695 -27.48 -11.18 7.35
C LEU A 695 -26.71 -12.44 7.76
N GLY A 696 -26.32 -12.50 9.03
CA GLY A 696 -25.75 -13.68 9.69
C GLY A 696 -26.23 -13.78 11.13
N VAL A 697 -26.14 -14.98 11.72
CA VAL A 697 -26.62 -15.28 13.08
C VAL A 697 -25.50 -15.96 13.87
N ASP A 698 -25.17 -15.42 15.04
CA ASP A 698 -24.09 -15.97 15.89
C ASP A 698 -24.55 -17.18 16.75
N GLY A 699 -23.66 -17.67 17.60
CA GLY A 699 -23.95 -18.78 18.50
C GLY A 699 -24.81 -18.45 19.72
N GLN A 700 -25.18 -17.18 19.90
CA GLN A 700 -26.12 -16.67 20.90
C GLN A 700 -27.45 -16.21 20.26
N ASP A 701 -27.63 -16.53 18.97
CA ASP A 701 -28.77 -16.15 18.15
C ASP A 701 -28.96 -14.63 17.94
N ASN A 702 -27.90 -13.83 18.17
CA ASN A 702 -27.90 -12.42 17.75
C ASN A 702 -27.82 -12.34 16.22
N VAL A 703 -28.54 -11.38 15.63
CA VAL A 703 -28.61 -11.19 14.17
C VAL A 703 -27.76 -10.00 13.77
N TYR A 704 -26.85 -10.18 12.83
CA TYR A 704 -26.03 -9.11 12.26
C TYR A 704 -26.47 -8.86 10.83
N VAL A 705 -26.66 -7.59 10.45
CA VAL A 705 -27.28 -7.20 9.17
C VAL A 705 -26.49 -6.10 8.48
N VAL A 706 -26.10 -6.33 7.23
CA VAL A 706 -25.43 -5.35 6.37
C VAL A 706 -26.47 -4.42 5.74
N THR A 707 -26.37 -3.12 5.99
CA THR A 707 -27.23 -2.08 5.41
C THR A 707 -26.53 -1.39 4.23
N GLY A 708 -27.02 -1.61 3.02
CA GLY A 708 -26.31 -1.30 1.77
C GLY A 708 -26.07 0.19 1.50
N SER A 709 -26.98 1.08 1.91
CA SER A 709 -26.82 2.53 1.67
C SER A 709 -26.16 3.30 2.82
N GLU A 710 -26.01 2.68 4.00
CA GLU A 710 -25.29 3.28 5.13
C GLU A 710 -23.87 2.72 5.28
N LEU A 711 -23.58 1.58 4.65
CA LEU A 711 -22.34 0.81 4.81
C LEU A 711 -22.07 0.54 6.30
N ARG A 712 -23.05 -0.07 6.95
CA ARG A 712 -23.05 -0.41 8.38
C ARG A 712 -23.50 -1.85 8.61
N ILE A 713 -23.08 -2.38 9.75
CA ILE A 713 -23.55 -3.65 10.29
C ILE A 713 -24.35 -3.34 11.55
N LYS A 714 -25.63 -3.69 11.54
CA LYS A 714 -26.54 -3.55 12.69
C LYS A 714 -26.63 -4.88 13.42
N LYS A 715 -26.44 -4.88 14.74
CA LYS A 715 -26.58 -6.06 15.62
C LYS A 715 -27.93 -6.00 16.32
N LEU A 716 -28.76 -7.01 16.11
CA LEU A 716 -30.09 -7.14 16.72
C LEU A 716 -30.14 -8.30 17.71
N SER A 717 -31.00 -8.18 18.72
CA SER A 717 -31.38 -9.27 19.62
C SER A 717 -32.19 -10.35 18.87
N PRO A 718 -32.34 -11.57 19.41
CA PRO A 718 -33.26 -12.59 18.87
C PRO A 718 -34.74 -12.13 18.78
N ASN A 719 -35.10 -11.04 19.47
CA ASN A 719 -36.42 -10.42 19.51
C ASN A 719 -36.55 -9.19 18.57
N GLY A 720 -35.46 -8.75 17.94
CA GLY A 720 -35.45 -7.64 16.97
C GLY A 720 -35.07 -6.27 17.53
N ASP A 721 -34.65 -6.19 18.80
CA ASP A 721 -34.16 -4.95 19.41
C ASP A 721 -32.77 -4.60 18.85
N LEU A 722 -32.48 -3.33 18.54
CA LEU A 722 -31.13 -2.92 18.19
C LEU A 722 -30.23 -2.97 19.44
N LEU A 723 -29.20 -3.81 19.39
CA LEU A 723 -28.20 -3.93 20.45
C LEU A 723 -27.00 -3.01 20.20
N ASP A 724 -26.54 -2.94 18.94
CA ASP A 724 -25.37 -2.15 18.55
C ASP A 724 -25.34 -1.90 17.02
N GLY A 725 -24.45 -1.03 16.55
CA GLY A 725 -24.19 -0.83 15.13
C GLY A 725 -22.80 -0.27 14.86
N PHE A 726 -22.05 -0.93 13.98
CA PHE A 726 -20.67 -0.56 13.62
C PHE A 726 -20.51 -0.38 12.10
N GLY A 727 -19.41 0.26 11.72
CA GLY A 727 -19.21 0.85 10.39
C GLY A 727 -19.48 2.36 10.39
N ASN A 728 -18.57 3.11 9.77
CA ASN A 728 -18.63 4.56 9.63
C ASN A 728 -18.63 5.36 10.95
N THR A 729 -17.60 5.11 11.77
CA THR A 729 -16.60 6.10 12.22
C THR A 729 -15.25 5.39 12.36
N GLY A 730 -14.15 5.97 11.85
CA GLY A 730 -12.78 5.43 11.98
C GLY A 730 -12.46 4.14 11.19
N SER A 731 -13.47 3.37 10.78
CA SER A 731 -13.37 2.25 9.83
C SER A 731 -14.37 2.47 8.69
N SER A 732 -13.84 2.79 7.52
CA SER A 732 -14.59 3.10 6.31
C SER A 732 -14.74 1.87 5.43
N PHE A 733 -15.83 1.13 5.65
CA PHE A 733 -16.39 0.32 4.57
C PHE A 733 -16.76 1.26 3.41
N GLN A 734 -16.36 0.93 2.20
CA GLN A 734 -16.70 1.68 0.97
C GLN A 734 -17.69 0.90 0.11
N TYR A 735 -17.56 -0.43 0.09
CA TYR A 735 -18.48 -1.32 -0.60
C TYR A 735 -18.39 -2.72 0.00
N VAL A 736 -19.46 -3.20 0.64
CA VAL A 736 -19.49 -4.54 1.25
C VAL A 736 -20.05 -5.53 0.24
N GLU A 737 -19.20 -6.42 -0.27
CA GLU A 737 -19.58 -7.43 -1.27
C GLU A 737 -20.05 -8.75 -0.63
N GLY A 738 -19.50 -9.11 0.54
CA GLY A 738 -19.83 -10.36 1.24
C GLY A 738 -19.69 -10.27 2.75
N PHE A 739 -20.37 -11.17 3.46
CA PHE A 739 -20.50 -11.08 4.91
C PHE A 739 -20.71 -12.46 5.55
N ALA A 740 -19.92 -12.76 6.58
CA ALA A 740 -20.05 -14.01 7.35
C ALA A 740 -19.91 -13.77 8.87
N VAL A 741 -20.54 -14.65 9.67
CA VAL A 741 -20.48 -14.63 11.13
C VAL A 741 -20.03 -16.00 11.62
N GLU A 742 -19.01 -16.05 12.47
CA GLU A 742 -18.53 -17.27 13.12
C GLU A 742 -19.59 -17.79 14.10
N ARG A 743 -19.93 -19.08 14.00
CA ARG A 743 -21.01 -19.67 14.80
C ARG A 743 -20.50 -20.76 15.73
N MET A 744 -20.14 -20.36 16.95
CA MET A 744 -19.78 -21.26 18.05
C MET A 744 -20.88 -21.28 19.11
N ALA A 745 -21.49 -22.45 19.37
CA ALA A 745 -22.66 -22.57 20.24
C ALA A 745 -22.46 -21.92 21.64
N GLY A 746 -23.37 -21.02 22.00
CA GLY A 746 -23.35 -20.26 23.26
C GLY A 746 -22.35 -19.09 23.32
N GLN A 747 -21.51 -18.89 22.30
CA GLN A 747 -20.50 -17.83 22.26
C GLN A 747 -20.81 -16.74 21.23
N PRO A 748 -20.38 -15.49 21.48
CA PRO A 748 -20.45 -14.43 20.48
C PRO A 748 -19.51 -14.75 19.31
N GLY A 749 -19.98 -14.58 18.08
CA GLY A 749 -19.19 -14.80 16.87
C GLY A 749 -18.24 -13.64 16.56
N LYS A 750 -17.11 -13.93 15.90
CA LYS A 750 -16.43 -12.94 15.06
C LYS A 750 -17.26 -12.66 13.81
N ILE A 751 -17.14 -11.43 13.31
CA ILE A 751 -17.82 -10.96 12.11
C ILE A 751 -16.77 -10.68 11.03
N TYR A 752 -16.97 -11.22 9.84
CA TYR A 752 -16.07 -11.14 8.69
C TYR A 752 -16.78 -10.34 7.60
N VAL A 753 -16.15 -9.28 7.13
CA VAL A 753 -16.76 -8.30 6.22
C VAL A 753 -15.85 -8.11 5.03
N LEU A 754 -16.28 -8.58 3.87
CA LEU A 754 -15.58 -8.38 2.62
C LEU A 754 -15.87 -6.98 2.09
N ASP A 755 -14.87 -6.11 2.15
CA ASP A 755 -14.94 -4.70 1.76
C ASP A 755 -13.99 -4.42 0.58
N THR A 756 -14.47 -3.69 -0.43
CA THR A 756 -13.71 -3.35 -1.64
C THR A 756 -13.49 -1.82 -1.74
N PRO A 757 -12.49 -1.27 -1.01
CA PRO A 757 -12.28 0.17 -0.92
C PRO A 757 -11.86 0.88 -2.21
N THR A 758 -11.36 0.14 -3.20
CA THR A 758 -11.21 0.58 -4.59
C THR A 758 -11.57 -0.58 -5.53
N LEU A 759 -11.73 -0.29 -6.82
CA LEU A 759 -11.93 -1.31 -7.88
C LEU A 759 -10.74 -2.30 -8.05
N SER A 760 -9.67 -2.14 -7.26
CA SER A 760 -8.44 -2.94 -7.26
C SER A 760 -8.00 -3.42 -5.88
N THR A 761 -8.72 -3.09 -4.81
CA THR A 761 -8.39 -3.50 -3.44
C THR A 761 -9.55 -4.23 -2.80
N ILE A 762 -9.26 -5.38 -2.22
CA ILE A 762 -10.20 -6.30 -1.58
C ILE A 762 -9.62 -6.65 -0.21
N ARG A 763 -10.43 -6.62 0.85
CA ARG A 763 -10.04 -7.02 2.21
C ARG A 763 -11.18 -7.69 2.95
N ILE A 764 -10.92 -8.73 3.75
CA ILE A 764 -11.89 -9.22 4.73
C ILE A 764 -11.55 -8.61 6.10
N GLN A 765 -12.30 -7.60 6.50
CA GLN A 765 -12.17 -6.99 7.82
C GLN A 765 -12.82 -7.90 8.87
N VAL A 766 -12.14 -8.14 9.99
CA VAL A 766 -12.63 -9.01 11.08
C VAL A 766 -12.93 -8.19 12.32
N PHE A 767 -14.12 -8.33 12.87
CA PHE A 767 -14.60 -7.65 14.07
C PHE A 767 -14.97 -8.65 15.15
N ASP A 768 -14.89 -8.23 16.41
CA ASP A 768 -15.57 -8.96 17.50
C ASP A 768 -17.07 -8.63 17.55
N SER A 769 -17.79 -9.37 18.39
CA SER A 769 -19.23 -9.19 18.59
C SER A 769 -19.67 -7.84 19.17
N ALA A 770 -18.73 -6.97 19.55
CA ALA A 770 -18.95 -5.59 20.00
C ALA A 770 -18.54 -4.56 18.92
N GLY A 771 -18.32 -5.01 17.67
CA GLY A 771 -18.02 -4.14 16.54
C GLY A 771 -16.61 -3.56 16.52
N LYS A 772 -15.70 -4.04 17.39
CA LYS A 772 -14.29 -3.62 17.39
C LYS A 772 -13.53 -4.40 16.33
N LEU A 773 -12.81 -3.69 15.46
CA LEU A 773 -11.90 -4.28 14.48
C LEU A 773 -10.77 -5.06 15.20
N LEU A 774 -10.68 -6.35 14.94
CA LEU A 774 -9.63 -7.25 15.42
C LEU A 774 -8.44 -7.30 14.45
N GLY A 775 -8.67 -7.05 13.17
CA GLY A 775 -7.65 -7.02 12.12
C GLY A 775 -8.27 -7.19 10.73
N ASN A 776 -7.43 -7.22 9.71
CA ASN A 776 -7.82 -7.63 8.36
C ASN A 776 -7.26 -9.02 8.08
N LEU A 777 -8.05 -9.85 7.42
CA LEU A 777 -7.73 -11.15 6.87
C LEU A 777 -7.89 -11.05 5.36
N GLY A 778 -7.02 -11.68 4.56
CA GLY A 778 -7.26 -11.80 3.12
C GLY A 778 -7.56 -10.50 2.38
N GLY A 779 -6.94 -9.41 2.81
CA GLY A 779 -6.38 -8.50 1.82
C GLY A 779 -4.92 -8.90 1.62
N VAL A 780 -4.38 -8.56 0.45
CA VAL A 780 -2.95 -8.25 0.39
C VAL A 780 -2.67 -7.29 1.56
N PRO A 781 -1.64 -7.50 2.40
CA PRO A 781 -1.20 -6.46 3.32
C PRO A 781 -0.90 -5.18 2.51
N ASP A 782 -0.66 -4.03 3.14
CA ASP A 782 -0.13 -2.86 2.41
C ASP A 782 1.36 -3.04 1.98
N SER A 783 1.72 -4.29 1.66
CA SER A 783 2.97 -4.81 1.10
C SER A 783 2.73 -6.21 0.49
N GLU A 784 3.23 -6.43 -0.74
CA GLU A 784 3.56 -7.76 -1.35
C GLU A 784 2.55 -8.53 -2.25
N THR A 785 1.53 -7.92 -2.85
CA THR A 785 0.91 -8.47 -4.10
C THR A 785 0.14 -7.40 -4.88
N TYR A 786 0.86 -6.41 -5.41
CA TYR A 786 0.29 -5.55 -6.44
C TYR A 786 0.17 -6.33 -7.76
N SER A 787 -0.82 -5.99 -8.58
CA SER A 787 -1.04 -6.61 -9.88
C SER A 787 0.05 -6.27 -10.91
N ILE A 788 0.23 -7.07 -11.96
CA ILE A 788 1.09 -6.76 -13.12
C ILE A 788 0.40 -5.70 -14.02
N GLU A 789 -0.27 -4.72 -13.42
CA GLU A 789 -0.93 -3.63 -14.13
C GLU A 789 0.10 -2.69 -14.74
N ASN A 790 0.09 -2.63 -16.08
CA ASN A 790 0.91 -1.73 -16.90
C ASN A 790 2.43 -1.98 -16.78
N ALA A 791 2.87 -3.25 -16.86
CA ALA A 791 4.28 -3.57 -17.08
C ALA A 791 4.85 -2.83 -18.32
N GLN A 792 5.88 -2.00 -18.11
CA GLN A 792 6.55 -1.19 -19.13
C GLN A 792 7.81 -1.81 -19.71
N ALA A 793 8.55 -2.61 -18.93
CA ALA A 793 9.71 -3.36 -19.39
C ALA A 793 9.89 -4.62 -18.53
N LEU A 794 10.54 -5.65 -19.08
CA LEU A 794 10.90 -6.88 -18.35
C LEU A 794 12.27 -7.41 -18.78
N THR A 795 12.96 -8.09 -17.87
CA THR A 795 14.22 -8.80 -18.15
C THR A 795 14.33 -10.07 -17.30
N VAL A 796 15.31 -10.94 -17.56
CA VAL A 796 15.50 -12.22 -16.85
C VAL A 796 16.96 -12.43 -16.47
N ASP A 797 17.23 -12.85 -15.23
CA ASP A 797 18.59 -13.14 -14.77
C ASP A 797 19.09 -14.54 -15.18
N SER A 798 20.35 -14.84 -14.88
CA SER A 798 20.92 -16.16 -15.15
C SER A 798 20.42 -17.29 -14.24
N ALA A 799 19.69 -16.97 -13.17
CA ALA A 799 18.98 -17.92 -12.33
C ALA A 799 17.54 -18.17 -12.82
N GLY A 800 17.06 -17.47 -13.86
CA GLY A 800 15.71 -17.57 -14.38
C GLY A 800 14.65 -16.81 -13.55
N ASN A 801 15.08 -15.87 -12.70
CA ASN A 801 14.17 -14.90 -12.08
C ASN A 801 13.87 -13.79 -13.08
N VAL A 802 12.61 -13.39 -13.17
CA VAL A 802 12.15 -12.32 -14.07
C VAL A 802 11.91 -11.04 -13.28
N TYR A 803 12.46 -9.96 -13.79
CA TYR A 803 12.31 -8.62 -13.25
C TYR A 803 11.35 -7.86 -14.15
N VAL A 804 10.27 -7.34 -13.58
CA VAL A 804 9.26 -6.53 -14.29
C VAL A 804 9.26 -5.14 -13.69
N VAL A 805 9.28 -4.09 -14.53
CA VAL A 805 9.01 -2.72 -14.10
C VAL A 805 7.64 -2.28 -14.61
N ASP A 806 6.84 -1.67 -13.74
CA ASP A 806 5.51 -1.15 -14.08
C ASP A 806 5.50 0.35 -14.37
N PHE A 807 4.34 0.84 -14.83
CA PHE A 807 4.15 2.26 -15.17
C PHE A 807 4.38 3.21 -13.99
N GLU A 808 4.38 2.73 -12.75
CA GLU A 808 4.69 3.51 -11.55
C GLU A 808 6.19 3.54 -11.21
N GLY A 809 7.01 2.86 -12.01
CA GLY A 809 8.46 2.75 -11.82
C GLY A 809 8.85 1.73 -10.74
N ARG A 810 7.91 0.90 -10.28
CA ARG A 810 8.19 -0.18 -9.31
C ARG A 810 8.80 -1.37 -10.04
N ILE A 811 9.89 -1.90 -9.53
CA ILE A 811 10.57 -3.10 -10.05
C ILE A 811 10.16 -4.29 -9.16
N ARG A 812 9.80 -5.43 -9.74
CA ARG A 812 9.43 -6.64 -9.01
C ARG A 812 10.16 -7.85 -9.56
N GLU A 813 10.68 -8.69 -8.68
CA GLU A 813 11.32 -9.96 -9.04
C GLU A 813 10.34 -11.11 -8.82
N TYR A 814 10.20 -11.97 -9.83
CA TYR A 814 9.45 -13.21 -9.80
C TYR A 814 10.42 -14.38 -9.99
N ASN A 815 10.35 -15.40 -9.15
CA ASN A 815 11.17 -16.59 -9.32
C ASN A 815 10.68 -17.47 -10.48
N GLN A 816 11.41 -18.53 -10.80
CA GLN A 816 11.06 -19.45 -11.90
C GLN A 816 9.65 -20.06 -11.83
N GLN A 817 9.02 -20.07 -10.64
CA GLN A 817 7.66 -20.60 -10.40
C GLN A 817 6.57 -19.51 -10.51
N GLY A 818 6.93 -18.25 -10.78
CA GLY A 818 5.98 -17.12 -10.84
C GLY A 818 5.63 -16.51 -9.48
N LYS A 819 6.29 -16.92 -8.40
CA LYS A 819 6.11 -16.27 -7.10
C LYS A 819 6.92 -14.98 -7.08
N GLN A 820 6.29 -13.85 -6.76
CA GLN A 820 7.01 -12.62 -6.42
C GLN A 820 7.92 -12.90 -5.20
N VAL A 821 9.19 -12.55 -5.31
CA VAL A 821 10.20 -12.73 -4.26
C VAL A 821 10.78 -11.42 -3.74
N ASN A 822 10.77 -10.35 -4.54
CA ASN A 822 11.18 -9.00 -4.12
C ASN A 822 10.33 -7.92 -4.83
N ASN A 823 10.25 -6.73 -4.21
CA ASN A 823 9.59 -5.53 -4.74
C ASN A 823 10.39 -4.28 -4.34
N TRP A 824 10.64 -3.39 -5.30
CA TRP A 824 11.42 -2.17 -5.13
C TRP A 824 10.67 -0.97 -5.73
N GLY A 825 10.21 -0.06 -4.86
CA GLY A 825 9.41 1.10 -5.22
C GLY A 825 8.57 1.59 -4.02
N SER A 826 7.73 2.60 -4.20
CA SER A 826 6.78 3.05 -3.18
C SER A 826 5.39 3.32 -3.76
N ASP A 827 4.36 2.99 -3.02
CA ASP A 827 2.96 3.05 -3.48
C ASP A 827 2.31 4.44 -3.38
N THR A 828 3.08 5.47 -3.03
CA THR A 828 2.61 6.86 -3.01
C THR A 828 3.05 7.64 -4.26
N TYR A 829 2.07 8.13 -5.02
CA TYR A 829 2.24 8.93 -6.23
C TYR A 829 3.09 10.21 -5.97
N SER A 830 4.38 10.17 -6.34
CA SER A 830 5.28 11.33 -6.29
C SER A 830 5.68 11.75 -7.71
N PRO A 831 5.30 12.95 -8.19
CA PRO A 831 5.67 13.42 -9.53
C PRO A 831 7.16 13.78 -9.69
N VAL A 832 7.95 13.76 -8.60
CA VAL A 832 9.37 14.14 -8.57
C VAL A 832 10.31 12.92 -8.48
N LEU A 833 9.78 11.73 -8.15
CA LEU A 833 10.58 10.52 -7.91
C LEU A 833 10.31 9.37 -8.88
N ARG A 834 9.40 9.55 -9.85
CA ARG A 834 8.91 8.49 -10.75
C ARG A 834 9.79 8.37 -11.99
N PRO A 835 10.54 7.26 -12.18
CA PRO A 835 11.15 6.96 -13.47
C PRO A 835 10.06 6.43 -14.43
N ASP A 836 9.91 7.03 -15.62
CA ASP A 836 9.18 6.38 -16.72
C ASP A 836 10.17 5.42 -17.39
N VAL A 837 10.11 4.15 -17.00
CA VAL A 837 11.12 3.16 -17.42
C VAL A 837 10.72 2.54 -18.74
N ARG A 838 11.34 3.01 -19.83
CA ARG A 838 11.03 2.54 -21.18
C ARG A 838 11.73 1.24 -21.57
N SER A 839 12.80 0.89 -20.86
CA SER A 839 13.60 -0.29 -21.14
C SER A 839 14.38 -0.71 -19.90
N LEU A 840 14.49 -2.02 -19.69
CA LEU A 840 15.09 -2.68 -18.54
C LEU A 840 15.98 -3.82 -19.04
N ALA A 841 17.22 -3.86 -18.58
CA ALA A 841 18.19 -4.91 -18.89
C ALA A 841 18.90 -5.38 -17.61
N ILE A 842 19.63 -6.49 -17.68
CA ILE A 842 20.49 -6.98 -16.61
C ILE A 842 21.92 -7.16 -17.12
N ASP A 843 22.92 -6.72 -16.33
CA ASP A 843 24.32 -6.91 -16.67
C ASP A 843 24.86 -8.28 -16.25
N ASN A 844 26.07 -8.59 -16.74
CA ASN A 844 26.79 -9.84 -16.45
C ASN A 844 27.13 -10.07 -14.96
N THR A 845 26.98 -9.06 -14.10
CA THR A 845 27.15 -9.16 -12.64
C THR A 845 25.83 -9.16 -11.87
N GLY A 846 24.69 -9.17 -12.56
CA GLY A 846 23.34 -9.20 -11.97
C GLY A 846 22.77 -7.83 -11.63
N ASN A 847 23.36 -6.72 -12.08
CA ASN A 847 22.80 -5.40 -11.86
C ASN A 847 21.71 -5.09 -12.88
N LEU A 848 20.60 -4.50 -12.43
CA LEU A 848 19.56 -3.98 -13.31
C LEU A 848 20.01 -2.64 -13.90
N VAL A 849 19.76 -2.44 -15.19
CA VAL A 849 20.05 -1.20 -15.92
C VAL A 849 18.74 -0.69 -16.52
N LEU A 850 18.43 0.59 -16.30
CA LEU A 850 17.12 1.18 -16.60
C LEU A 850 17.25 2.47 -17.39
N ALA A 851 16.42 2.61 -18.44
CA ALA A 851 16.22 3.84 -19.18
C ALA A 851 15.13 4.68 -18.50
N ASP A 852 15.52 5.70 -17.73
CA ASP A 852 14.58 6.63 -17.10
C ASP A 852 14.30 7.80 -18.04
N PHE A 853 13.18 7.70 -18.77
CA PHE A 853 12.81 8.58 -19.87
C PHE A 853 12.59 10.03 -19.42
N PHE A 854 11.83 10.25 -18.34
CA PHE A 854 11.51 11.61 -17.89
C PHE A 854 12.67 12.35 -17.21
N ASN A 855 13.61 11.62 -16.61
CA ASN A 855 14.73 12.23 -15.88
C ASN A 855 16.04 12.27 -16.70
N ASP A 856 15.96 12.05 -18.02
CA ASP A 856 17.09 12.13 -18.98
C ASP A 856 18.33 11.32 -18.52
N ARG A 857 18.14 10.14 -17.92
CA ARG A 857 19.24 9.39 -17.27
C ARG A 857 19.17 7.88 -17.44
N ILE A 858 20.34 7.24 -17.28
CA ILE A 858 20.48 5.80 -17.09
C ILE A 858 20.77 5.52 -15.62
N LEU A 859 20.06 4.53 -15.06
CA LEU A 859 20.25 4.06 -13.70
C LEU A 859 20.84 2.64 -13.71
N LYS A 860 21.89 2.41 -12.91
CA LYS A 860 22.46 1.09 -12.67
C LYS A 860 22.29 0.71 -11.21
N LEU A 861 21.51 -0.34 -10.96
CA LEU A 861 21.00 -0.73 -9.65
C LEU A 861 21.48 -2.13 -9.29
N ARG A 862 21.98 -2.32 -8.06
CA ARG A 862 22.26 -3.65 -7.53
C ARG A 862 21.00 -4.21 -6.83
N PRO A 863 20.49 -5.39 -7.21
CA PRO A 863 19.50 -6.13 -6.41
C PRO A 863 20.20 -6.73 -5.18
N SER A 864 20.09 -6.05 -4.02
CA SER A 864 20.62 -6.50 -2.72
C SER A 864 20.03 -5.71 -1.56
#